data_AF-A0A139KE88-F1
#
_entry.id   AF-A0A139KE88-F1
#
_cell.length_a   1.000
_cell.length_b   1.000
_cell.length_c   1.000
_cell.angle_alpha   90.00
_cell.angle_beta   90.00
_cell.angle_gamma   90.00
#
_symmetry.space_group_name_H-M   'P 1'
#
loop_
_entity.id
_entity.type
_entity.pdbx_description
1 polymer ?
#
loop_
_entity_poly.entity_id
_entity_poly.type
_entity_poly.pdbx_seq_one_letter_code
_entity_poly.pdbx_strand_id
1 'polypeptide(L)'
;MTGSRISRNSPSRTFDRQEALKIIQGEKPYSDLTARFEQTDTEDVMFEALDVIIPWIASASMELSLTEHCADVYYFNRICLHILECGGECGLVHLLCAESYLLRNEVDNAAAHLKASESLAKVEGNSYGYDLRSLVKARKHTLQIIRALYEHKEDKAEKLFNKLTFEEQMEDPFVLRHMAETWAFQGFFKEEEDHELFEKNLSKALETFGLYFVAGGSAPRAYQVTAVILSRLGNKAEMIETLEDGLDSVVDFEDSDGVLTLSVMCRAAVTGGDRLCDETPRDYALDLTKAERIEWMRSQYERGDEGKRAILEVTSPIPLDNFSRVELDFIARAALDMQDPQKLEAVLDVSGNNKDGNLIRLSLVCGLLQLKGNWKEARHTASLAARLLFDGNIEQHFAVDTGLLLFTYVVEGFKQDGDMSVIDTFVNNIKPEWGMLRQLVSMAAAGEILESSFGSKEDRVKKARGLLEALPEEGRDADWFFLMLRCLVLAEDYDEAKKVAAKTRKFLDEYARNLIEQAEAQGYYGTQSELNMLRRNLAIIETILKDHDSIKDFFNKSTVAELDKSHLKVERMIPNPNGPAIMVCSHPVDKHIVRIVAVAELAMKHVIDGAQAEVSGAITNEEADAVKLSVLTIAAPAEEVKKINASDWRVLLLDAISRQMNQEGKMPEPGYMVTCTSSPTFPNTPFAGMCLCEAWDAVSASLNSIAIYELVPLYANECDFAALYGHEKLLERLQKTNFWPVSIDREDCCASAEWRPLIPKSQIRPMIEGPMATAYAWVTPGVLQKGEDIGIFYRRKPDGAFSGWVFLGTSERMDENLTSSKLLQIDLNTLANYAPYIVGFLDAEEKSAFRHDGCGSVSKIEYATMKYAGIPDAGGRRLS
;
A
#
# COMPACT_ATOMS: atom_id res chain seq x y z
N MET A 1 -12.00 44.57 -16.30
CA MET A 1 -12.11 44.93 -17.73
C MET A 1 -11.10 46.02 -18.08
N THR A 2 -9.98 45.60 -18.70
CA THR A 2 -9.13 46.31 -19.69
C THR A 2 -8.92 47.83 -19.52
N GLY A 3 -7.77 48.25 -18.97
CA GLY A 3 -7.56 49.69 -18.73
C GLY A 3 -6.16 50.29 -18.63
N SER A 4 -5.03 49.57 -18.65
CA SER A 4 -3.72 50.22 -18.86
C SER A 4 -2.71 49.27 -19.52
N ARG A 5 -2.84 49.09 -20.83
CA ARG A 5 -1.71 48.63 -21.64
C ARG A 5 -0.61 49.69 -21.54
N ILE A 6 0.45 49.43 -20.79
CA ILE A 6 1.67 50.24 -20.88
C ILE A 6 2.20 50.05 -22.31
N SER A 7 2.14 51.11 -23.13
CA SER A 7 2.46 51.00 -24.55
C SER A 7 3.96 50.97 -24.77
N ARG A 8 4.48 49.84 -25.24
CA ARG A 8 5.85 49.73 -25.75
C ARG A 8 5.90 50.31 -27.18
N ASN A 9 6.77 51.30 -27.42
CA ASN A 9 6.82 52.03 -28.70
C ASN A 9 7.79 51.48 -29.76
N SER A 10 8.44 50.33 -29.54
CA SER A 10 9.40 49.76 -30.51
C SER A 10 9.43 48.23 -30.48
N PRO A 11 9.58 47.55 -31.64
CA PRO A 11 9.81 46.11 -31.70
C PRO A 11 11.33 45.82 -31.78
N SER A 12 11.89 45.07 -30.82
CA SER A 12 13.22 44.47 -30.95
C SER A 12 13.15 42.94 -30.89
N ARG A 13 14.10 42.32 -31.59
CA ARG A 13 14.21 40.90 -31.89
C ARG A 13 15.11 40.17 -30.88
N THR A 14 15.05 38.84 -30.95
CA THR A 14 16.08 37.83 -30.60
C THR A 14 16.25 37.33 -29.16
N PHE A 15 15.14 37.04 -28.46
CA PHE A 15 15.16 36.01 -27.40
C PHE A 15 13.92 35.10 -27.51
N ASP A 16 14.12 33.77 -27.51
CA ASP A 16 13.01 32.80 -27.49
C ASP A 16 12.38 32.79 -26.09
N ARG A 17 11.17 33.37 -25.99
CA ARG A 17 10.36 33.47 -24.77
C ARG A 17 10.25 32.14 -24.01
N GLN A 18 10.29 31.01 -24.71
CA GLN A 18 10.21 29.68 -24.09
C GLN A 18 11.50 29.30 -23.35
N GLU A 19 12.66 29.83 -23.73
CA GLU A 19 13.94 29.40 -23.16
C GLU A 19 14.26 30.11 -21.84
N ALA A 20 13.82 31.36 -21.66
CA ALA A 20 13.92 32.09 -20.40
C ALA A 20 12.93 31.58 -19.36
N LEU A 21 11.72 31.18 -19.79
CA LEU A 21 10.73 30.57 -18.89
C LEU A 21 11.31 29.34 -18.20
N LYS A 22 12.01 28.48 -18.96
CA LYS A 22 12.66 27.28 -18.44
C LYS A 22 13.77 27.53 -17.44
N ILE A 23 14.45 28.67 -17.53
CA ILE A 23 15.51 29.05 -16.57
C ILE A 23 14.89 29.61 -15.29
N ILE A 24 13.79 30.36 -15.42
CA ILE A 24 13.03 30.91 -14.28
C ILE A 24 12.31 29.80 -13.51
N GLN A 25 11.74 28.81 -14.20
CA GLN A 25 11.06 27.65 -13.63
C GLN A 25 12.02 26.54 -13.13
N GLY A 26 13.34 26.79 -13.15
CA GLY A 26 14.34 25.82 -12.66
C GLY A 26 14.57 24.59 -13.54
N GLU A 27 13.99 24.50 -14.74
CA GLU A 27 14.16 23.38 -15.68
C GLU A 27 15.54 23.34 -16.36
N LYS A 28 16.31 24.43 -16.32
CA LYS A 28 17.71 24.51 -16.79
C LYS A 28 18.65 25.10 -15.73
N PRO A 29 19.90 24.63 -15.63
CA PRO A 29 20.87 25.13 -14.66
C PRO A 29 21.35 26.56 -14.99
N TYR A 30 21.44 27.40 -13.97
CA TYR A 30 21.87 28.81 -14.04
C TYR A 30 23.29 29.03 -14.64
N SER A 31 24.12 27.99 -14.66
CA SER A 31 25.44 28.00 -15.30
C SER A 31 25.38 28.38 -16.78
N ASP A 32 24.28 28.01 -17.46
CA ASP A 32 24.11 28.30 -18.89
C ASP A 32 23.78 29.78 -19.15
N LEU A 33 23.06 30.43 -18.23
CA LEU A 33 22.79 31.86 -18.27
C LEU A 33 24.05 32.66 -17.91
N THR A 34 24.81 32.21 -16.90
CA THR A 34 26.09 32.83 -16.50
C THR A 34 27.13 32.73 -17.62
N ALA A 35 27.22 31.57 -18.29
CA ALA A 35 28.11 31.39 -19.44
C ALA A 35 27.75 32.29 -20.64
N ARG A 36 26.47 32.66 -20.82
CA ARG A 36 26.04 33.65 -21.83
C ARG A 36 26.31 35.10 -21.41
N PHE A 37 26.13 35.43 -20.12
CA PHE A 37 26.52 36.73 -19.54
C PHE A 37 28.02 37.00 -19.73
N GLU A 38 28.87 35.96 -19.70
CA GLU A 38 30.30 36.06 -19.96
C GLU A 38 30.66 36.24 -21.45
N GLN A 39 29.74 35.95 -22.38
CA GLN A 39 30.00 35.87 -23.83
C GLN A 39 29.35 36.98 -24.67
N THR A 40 28.46 37.78 -24.07
CA THR A 40 27.64 38.79 -24.78
C THR A 40 27.79 40.15 -24.08
N ASP A 41 27.61 41.26 -24.81
CA ASP A 41 27.71 42.61 -24.21
C ASP A 41 26.65 42.79 -23.12
N THR A 42 27.05 43.33 -21.98
CA THR A 42 26.24 43.31 -20.74
C THR A 42 24.97 44.16 -20.86
N GLU A 43 25.01 45.22 -21.66
CA GLU A 43 23.83 46.00 -22.02
C GLU A 43 22.81 45.19 -22.83
N ASP A 44 23.25 44.43 -23.84
CA ASP A 44 22.34 43.66 -24.71
C ASP A 44 21.62 42.54 -23.93
N VAL A 45 22.33 41.83 -23.03
CA VAL A 45 21.70 40.80 -22.19
C VAL A 45 20.75 41.40 -21.16
N MET A 46 21.03 42.62 -20.66
CA MET A 46 20.11 43.36 -19.80
C MET A 46 18.83 43.77 -20.53
N PHE A 47 18.92 44.33 -21.73
CA PHE A 47 17.75 44.71 -22.53
C PHE A 47 16.89 43.48 -22.87
N GLU A 48 17.52 42.35 -23.19
CA GLU A 48 16.84 41.07 -23.44
C GLU A 48 16.18 40.48 -22.18
N ALA A 49 16.85 40.53 -21.03
CA ALA A 49 16.29 40.08 -19.76
C ALA A 49 15.12 40.96 -19.30
N LEU A 50 15.24 42.28 -19.41
CA LEU A 50 14.19 43.25 -19.08
C LEU A 50 12.98 43.14 -20.02
N ASP A 51 13.20 42.83 -21.30
CA ASP A 51 12.13 42.60 -22.28
C ASP A 51 11.29 41.35 -22.03
N VAL A 52 11.85 40.39 -21.30
CA VAL A 52 11.15 39.20 -20.80
C VAL A 52 10.53 39.50 -19.45
N ILE A 53 11.32 40.04 -18.51
CA ILE A 53 10.96 40.24 -17.11
C ILE A 53 9.85 41.28 -16.94
N ILE A 54 9.89 42.42 -17.64
CA ILE A 54 8.92 43.50 -17.38
C ILE A 54 7.51 43.19 -17.92
N PRO A 55 7.33 42.63 -19.14
CA PRO A 55 6.01 42.14 -19.58
C PRO A 55 5.50 40.93 -18.79
N TRP A 56 6.42 40.15 -18.19
CA TRP A 56 6.11 39.04 -17.30
C TRP A 56 5.62 39.53 -15.93
N ILE A 57 6.22 40.62 -15.40
CA ILE A 57 5.79 41.36 -14.21
C ILE A 57 4.50 42.16 -14.41
N ALA A 58 4.28 42.69 -15.62
CA ALA A 58 3.05 43.41 -15.96
C ALA A 58 1.87 42.47 -16.26
N SER A 59 2.05 41.14 -16.17
CA SER A 59 0.99 40.15 -16.37
C SER A 59 0.32 39.79 -15.03
N ALA A 60 -1.01 39.71 -15.03
CA ALA A 60 -1.82 39.36 -13.85
C ALA A 60 -1.49 37.97 -13.25
N SER A 61 -0.78 37.11 -13.99
CA SER A 61 -0.43 35.74 -13.59
C SER A 61 0.75 35.64 -12.61
N MET A 62 1.43 36.74 -12.25
CA MET A 62 2.70 36.68 -11.52
C MET A 62 2.57 36.68 -9.99
N GLU A 63 1.44 37.14 -9.44
CA GLU A 63 1.26 37.09 -7.99
C GLU A 63 1.29 35.63 -7.47
N LEU A 64 0.77 34.69 -8.29
CA LEU A 64 0.87 33.24 -8.08
C LEU A 64 2.33 32.76 -8.02
N SER A 65 3.08 32.89 -9.13
CA SER A 65 4.43 32.31 -9.27
C SER A 65 5.43 32.82 -8.22
N LEU A 66 5.41 34.11 -7.87
CA LEU A 66 6.40 34.69 -6.98
C LEU A 66 5.94 34.83 -5.52
N THR A 67 4.68 34.59 -5.16
CA THR A 67 4.34 34.45 -3.72
C THR A 67 4.36 33.00 -3.25
N GLU A 68 4.29 32.02 -4.16
CA GLU A 68 4.30 30.59 -3.84
C GLU A 68 5.69 29.94 -3.95
N HIS A 69 6.52 30.33 -4.94
CA HIS A 69 7.82 29.70 -5.16
C HIS A 69 8.97 30.54 -4.58
N CYS A 70 9.32 30.32 -3.31
CA CYS A 70 10.49 30.93 -2.67
C CYS A 70 11.79 30.77 -3.49
N ALA A 71 11.92 29.66 -4.24
CA ALA A 71 13.04 29.41 -5.14
C ALA A 71 13.03 30.40 -6.33
N ASP A 72 11.89 30.58 -7.00
CA ASP A 72 11.75 31.47 -8.16
C ASP A 72 11.95 32.94 -7.76
N VAL A 73 11.49 33.34 -6.57
CA VAL A 73 11.75 34.68 -6.00
C VAL A 73 13.22 34.89 -5.69
N TYR A 74 13.89 33.85 -5.16
CA TYR A 74 15.32 33.88 -4.88
C TYR A 74 16.15 33.98 -6.17
N TYR A 75 15.79 33.23 -7.20
CA TYR A 75 16.44 33.28 -8.52
C TYR A 75 16.17 34.59 -9.25
N PHE A 76 14.94 35.10 -9.19
CA PHE A 76 14.55 36.42 -9.68
C PHE A 76 15.35 37.54 -9.01
N ASN A 77 15.49 37.49 -7.68
CA ASN A 77 16.30 38.44 -6.92
C ASN A 77 17.76 38.42 -7.38
N ARG A 78 18.34 37.22 -7.55
CA ARG A 78 19.72 37.05 -8.03
C ARG A 78 19.96 37.63 -9.41
N ILE A 79 19.01 37.46 -10.33
CA ILE A 79 19.10 38.05 -11.67
C ILE A 79 19.10 39.58 -11.56
N CYS A 80 18.19 40.17 -10.76
CA CYS A 80 18.12 41.61 -10.58
C CYS A 80 19.39 42.18 -9.90
N LEU A 81 19.92 41.50 -8.89
CA LEU A 81 21.16 41.89 -8.21
C LEU A 81 22.37 41.77 -9.13
N HIS A 82 22.46 40.70 -9.93
CA HIS A 82 23.58 40.51 -10.86
C HIS A 82 23.60 41.58 -11.96
N ILE A 83 22.42 42.03 -12.42
CA ILE A 83 22.27 43.17 -13.32
C ILE A 83 22.86 44.45 -12.69
N LEU A 84 22.60 44.70 -11.41
CA LEU A 84 23.18 45.84 -10.68
C LEU A 84 24.70 45.71 -10.51
N GLU A 85 25.20 44.52 -10.18
CA GLU A 85 26.63 44.21 -10.04
C GLU A 85 27.41 44.44 -11.35
N CYS A 86 26.76 44.20 -12.49
CA CYS A 86 27.32 44.36 -13.82
C CYS A 86 27.31 45.80 -14.37
N GLY A 87 26.90 46.79 -13.55
CA GLY A 87 26.86 48.21 -13.96
C GLY A 87 25.55 48.64 -14.63
N GLY A 88 24.52 47.79 -14.61
CA GLY A 88 23.17 48.01 -15.13
C GLY A 88 22.27 48.89 -14.27
N GLU A 89 22.83 49.90 -13.62
CA GLU A 89 22.14 50.67 -12.58
C GLU A 89 21.09 51.60 -13.21
N CYS A 90 19.85 51.12 -13.31
CA CYS A 90 18.70 51.89 -13.77
C CYS A 90 17.55 51.85 -12.75
N GLY A 91 16.72 52.90 -12.74
CA GLY A 91 15.65 53.02 -11.75
C GLY A 91 14.62 51.89 -11.82
N LEU A 92 14.44 51.27 -12.99
CA LEU A 92 13.52 50.14 -13.16
C LEU A 92 14.04 48.86 -12.49
N VAL A 93 15.32 48.53 -12.63
CA VAL A 93 15.92 47.34 -11.97
C VAL A 93 15.86 47.49 -10.44
N HIS A 94 16.12 48.69 -9.91
CA HIS A 94 15.94 48.95 -8.48
C HIS A 94 14.48 48.79 -8.02
N LEU A 95 13.50 49.13 -8.85
CA LEU A 95 12.10 48.87 -8.55
C LEU A 95 11.84 47.36 -8.48
N LEU A 96 12.37 46.57 -9.41
CA LEU A 96 12.21 45.11 -9.42
C LEU A 96 12.87 44.43 -8.22
N CYS A 97 14.05 44.89 -7.80
CA CYS A 97 14.66 44.45 -6.54
C CYS A 97 13.75 44.75 -5.35
N ALA A 98 13.12 45.93 -5.32
CA ALA A 98 12.22 46.30 -4.24
C ALA A 98 10.98 45.38 -4.17
N GLU A 99 10.40 45.03 -5.32
CA GLU A 99 9.31 44.04 -5.42
C GLU A 99 9.74 42.67 -4.88
N SER A 100 10.91 42.18 -5.31
CA SER A 100 11.44 40.90 -4.87
C SER A 100 11.68 40.85 -3.36
N TYR A 101 12.23 41.91 -2.78
CA TYR A 101 12.44 41.99 -1.33
C TYR A 101 11.13 42.11 -0.55
N LEU A 102 10.13 42.80 -1.10
CA LEU A 102 8.78 42.85 -0.52
C LEU A 102 8.15 41.45 -0.45
N LEU A 103 8.26 40.66 -1.51
CA LEU A 103 7.75 39.28 -1.57
C LEU A 103 8.44 38.35 -0.56
N ARG A 104 9.65 38.69 -0.11
CA ARG A 104 10.43 37.96 0.91
C ARG A 104 10.28 38.53 2.31
N ASN A 105 9.37 39.48 2.52
CA ASN A 105 9.19 40.22 3.77
C ASN A 105 10.44 40.99 4.24
N GLU A 106 11.37 41.30 3.35
CA GLU A 106 12.57 42.10 3.64
C GLU A 106 12.29 43.60 3.44
N VAL A 107 11.38 44.14 4.25
CA VAL A 107 10.80 45.49 4.10
C VAL A 107 11.87 46.60 4.05
N ASP A 108 12.94 46.49 4.83
CA ASP A 108 14.00 47.50 4.86
C ASP A 108 14.87 47.47 3.60
N ASN A 109 15.15 46.28 3.05
CA ASN A 109 15.87 46.13 1.78
C ASN A 109 15.02 46.62 0.62
N ALA A 110 13.72 46.29 0.62
CA ALA A 110 12.77 46.84 -0.34
C ALA A 110 12.71 48.37 -0.29
N ALA A 111 12.69 48.96 0.91
CA ALA A 111 12.70 50.41 1.09
C ALA A 111 13.97 51.08 0.55
N ALA A 112 15.14 50.44 0.73
CA ALA A 112 16.41 50.94 0.21
C ALA A 112 16.42 50.96 -1.32
N HIS A 113 16.01 49.86 -1.95
CA HIS A 113 15.94 49.75 -3.41
C HIS A 113 14.86 50.66 -4.02
N LEU A 114 13.68 50.79 -3.38
CA LEU A 114 12.64 51.73 -3.83
C LEU A 114 13.10 53.18 -3.75
N LYS A 115 13.90 53.54 -2.74
CA LYS A 115 14.48 54.89 -2.62
C LYS A 115 15.52 55.16 -3.71
N ALA A 116 16.34 54.16 -4.05
CA ALA A 116 17.27 54.25 -5.18
C ALA A 116 16.49 54.44 -6.49
N SER A 117 15.44 53.64 -6.71
CA SER A 117 14.53 53.79 -7.85
C SER A 117 13.89 55.18 -7.92
N GLU A 118 13.40 55.74 -6.80
CA GLU A 118 12.83 57.10 -6.76
C GLU A 118 13.85 58.18 -7.15
N SER A 119 15.10 58.02 -6.73
CA SER A 119 16.18 58.96 -7.08
C SER A 119 16.50 58.93 -8.57
N LEU A 120 16.52 57.74 -9.16
CA LEU A 120 16.80 57.52 -10.57
C LEU A 120 15.61 57.91 -11.46
N ALA A 121 14.36 57.66 -11.03
CA ALA A 121 13.14 58.06 -11.74
C ALA A 121 13.01 59.59 -11.92
N LYS A 122 13.62 60.38 -11.03
CA LYS A 122 13.68 61.84 -11.16
C LYS A 122 14.59 62.27 -12.31
N VAL A 123 15.64 61.50 -12.61
CA VAL A 123 16.65 61.77 -13.63
C VAL A 123 16.27 61.12 -14.97
N GLU A 124 15.84 59.85 -14.96
CA GLU A 124 15.57 59.03 -16.15
C GLU A 124 14.20 59.32 -16.80
N GLY A 125 13.20 59.77 -16.02
CA GLY A 125 11.84 59.97 -16.54
C GLY A 125 11.17 58.63 -16.88
N ASN A 126 10.91 58.37 -18.17
CA ASN A 126 10.41 57.08 -18.64
C ASN A 126 11.60 56.16 -18.93
N SER A 127 11.65 55.02 -18.26
CA SER A 127 12.73 54.03 -18.40
C SER A 127 12.18 52.82 -19.15
N TYR A 128 12.84 52.40 -20.24
CA TYR A 128 12.44 51.25 -21.06
C TYR A 128 10.99 51.24 -21.60
N GLY A 129 10.39 52.42 -21.78
CA GLY A 129 8.99 52.54 -22.24
C GLY A 129 7.94 52.46 -21.13
N TYR A 130 8.35 52.39 -19.87
CA TYR A 130 7.49 52.38 -18.70
C TYR A 130 7.50 53.74 -17.97
N ASP A 131 6.34 54.16 -17.47
CA ASP A 131 6.23 55.33 -16.59
C ASP A 131 6.72 54.98 -15.18
N LEU A 132 8.05 55.03 -15.04
CA LEU A 132 8.74 54.67 -13.81
C LEU A 132 8.30 55.54 -12.62
N ARG A 133 7.94 56.80 -12.85
CA ARG A 133 7.50 57.69 -11.76
C ARG A 133 6.16 57.27 -11.18
N SER A 134 5.21 56.89 -12.03
CA SER A 134 3.92 56.38 -11.58
C SER A 134 4.06 55.03 -10.86
N LEU A 135 4.91 54.14 -11.37
CA LEU A 135 5.18 52.84 -10.73
C LEU A 135 5.84 53.00 -9.35
N VAL A 136 6.87 53.83 -9.22
CA VAL A 136 7.51 54.13 -7.93
C VAL A 136 6.53 54.76 -6.95
N LYS A 137 5.65 55.65 -7.43
CA LYS A 137 4.62 56.28 -6.58
C LYS A 137 3.62 55.25 -6.05
N ALA A 138 3.14 54.33 -6.90
CA ALA A 138 2.24 53.26 -6.49
C ALA A 138 2.91 52.38 -5.40
N ARG A 139 4.12 51.89 -5.67
CA ARG A 139 4.85 51.00 -4.75
C ARG A 139 5.28 51.63 -3.44
N LYS A 140 5.43 52.96 -3.42
CA LYS A 140 5.65 53.70 -2.17
C LYS A 140 4.45 53.67 -1.24
N HIS A 141 3.22 53.65 -1.78
CA HIS A 141 2.01 53.52 -0.96
C HIS A 141 1.89 52.08 -0.43
N THR A 142 2.08 51.07 -1.30
CA THR A 142 2.16 49.65 -0.93
C THR A 142 3.13 49.41 0.23
N LEU A 143 4.39 49.84 0.09
CA LEU A 143 5.41 49.65 1.12
C LEU A 143 5.05 50.34 2.46
N GLN A 144 4.39 51.50 2.42
CA GLN A 144 3.96 52.18 3.66
C GLN A 144 2.85 51.45 4.39
N ILE A 145 1.92 50.85 3.65
CA ILE A 145 0.83 50.05 4.20
C ILE A 145 1.41 48.76 4.79
N ILE A 146 2.17 47.99 3.99
CA ILE A 146 2.79 46.73 4.41
C ILE A 146 3.70 46.92 5.62
N ARG A 147 4.55 47.96 5.63
CA ARG A 147 5.39 48.30 6.80
C ARG A 147 4.55 48.61 8.04
N ALA A 148 3.42 49.28 7.90
CA ALA A 148 2.54 49.55 9.04
C ALA A 148 1.90 48.27 9.58
N LEU A 149 1.57 47.29 8.71
CA LEU A 149 1.11 45.97 9.13
C LEU A 149 2.21 45.20 9.88
N TYR A 150 3.44 45.14 9.36
CA TYR A 150 4.58 44.50 10.05
C TYR A 150 4.94 45.15 11.39
N GLU A 151 4.78 46.46 11.51
CA GLU A 151 5.02 47.18 12.76
C GLU A 151 3.86 47.06 13.77
N HIS A 152 2.83 46.23 13.48
CA HIS A 152 1.61 46.08 14.28
C HIS A 152 0.91 47.43 14.53
N LYS A 153 0.79 48.24 13.46
CA LYS A 153 0.10 49.55 13.44
C LYS A 153 -1.05 49.52 12.46
N GLU A 154 -2.01 48.63 12.72
CA GLU A 154 -3.11 48.31 11.82
C GLU A 154 -4.02 49.53 11.57
N ASP A 155 -4.29 50.34 12.59
CA ASP A 155 -5.00 51.63 12.45
C ASP A 155 -4.33 52.59 11.45
N LYS A 156 -3.00 52.55 11.38
CA LYS A 156 -2.22 53.37 10.46
C LYS A 156 -2.27 52.78 9.06
N ALA A 157 -2.15 51.45 8.93
CA ALA A 157 -2.26 50.74 7.66
C ALA A 157 -3.65 50.98 7.04
N GLU A 158 -4.71 50.84 7.82
CA GLU A 158 -6.09 51.10 7.39
C GLU A 158 -6.30 52.55 6.95
N LYS A 159 -5.80 53.53 7.69
CA LYS A 159 -5.86 54.94 7.28
C LYS A 159 -5.09 55.24 6.00
N LEU A 160 -4.03 54.49 5.71
CA LEU A 160 -3.25 54.62 4.48
C LEU A 160 -3.97 53.94 3.31
N PHE A 161 -4.53 52.76 3.53
CA PHE A 161 -5.31 52.00 2.56
C PHE A 161 -6.58 52.74 2.14
N ASN A 162 -7.34 53.29 3.09
CA ASN A 162 -8.58 54.05 2.84
C ASN A 162 -8.36 55.42 2.17
N LYS A 163 -7.10 55.87 2.01
CA LYS A 163 -6.77 57.07 1.23
C LYS A 163 -6.62 56.79 -0.26
N LEU A 164 -6.43 55.53 -0.64
CA LEU A 164 -6.39 55.09 -2.02
C LEU A 164 -7.80 55.13 -2.60
N THR A 165 -7.91 55.47 -3.87
CA THR A 165 -9.15 55.30 -4.63
C THR A 165 -9.45 53.82 -4.84
N PHE A 166 -10.70 53.48 -5.17
CA PHE A 166 -11.08 52.09 -5.45
C PHE A 166 -10.24 51.49 -6.60
N GLU A 167 -9.96 52.28 -7.64
CA GLU A 167 -9.09 51.87 -8.74
C GLU A 167 -7.66 51.57 -8.26
N GLU A 168 -7.08 52.44 -7.44
CA GLU A 168 -5.74 52.24 -6.85
C GLU A 168 -5.68 51.04 -5.86
N GLN A 169 -6.79 50.72 -5.18
CA GLN A 169 -6.87 49.53 -4.32
C GLN A 169 -6.90 48.23 -5.13
N MET A 170 -7.62 48.24 -6.27
CA MET A 170 -7.74 47.09 -7.16
C MET A 170 -6.52 46.87 -8.06
N GLU A 171 -5.61 47.86 -8.16
CA GLU A 171 -4.36 47.75 -8.90
C GLU A 171 -3.30 46.89 -8.20
N ASP A 172 -3.43 46.63 -6.89
CA ASP A 172 -2.43 45.90 -6.10
C ASP A 172 -3.05 44.80 -5.23
N PRO A 173 -3.32 43.60 -5.81
CA PRO A 173 -3.83 42.44 -5.07
C PRO A 173 -2.99 42.08 -3.83
N PHE A 174 -1.70 42.39 -3.83
CA PHE A 174 -0.78 42.05 -2.75
C PHE A 174 -1.14 42.77 -1.46
N VAL A 175 -1.55 44.03 -1.56
CA VAL A 175 -2.02 44.83 -0.43
C VAL A 175 -3.35 44.30 0.08
N LEU A 176 -4.28 43.96 -0.83
CA LEU A 176 -5.59 43.41 -0.48
C LEU A 176 -5.44 42.11 0.33
N ARG A 177 -4.56 41.19 -0.12
CA ARG A 177 -4.28 39.94 0.60
C ARG A 177 -3.73 40.19 2.01
N HIS A 178 -2.69 41.00 2.15
CA HIS A 178 -2.07 41.24 3.46
C HIS A 178 -3.00 41.98 4.43
N MET A 179 -3.82 42.90 3.92
CA MET A 179 -4.87 43.55 4.71
C MET A 179 -5.91 42.52 5.18
N ALA A 180 -6.39 41.66 4.27
CA ALA A 180 -7.35 40.60 4.57
C ALA A 180 -6.82 39.60 5.60
N GLU A 181 -5.60 39.10 5.43
CA GLU A 181 -4.92 38.21 6.38
C GLU A 181 -4.74 38.87 7.76
N THR A 182 -4.42 40.17 7.79
CA THR A 182 -4.27 40.91 9.06
C THR A 182 -5.60 41.02 9.80
N TRP A 183 -6.71 41.34 9.13
CA TRP A 183 -8.02 41.38 9.78
C TRP A 183 -8.48 39.99 10.22
N ALA A 184 -8.20 38.95 9.43
CA ALA A 184 -8.47 37.57 9.82
C ALA A 184 -7.73 37.23 11.13
N PHE A 185 -6.43 37.55 11.20
CA PHE A 185 -5.61 37.36 12.39
C PHE A 185 -6.17 38.14 13.60
N GLN A 186 -6.49 39.42 13.45
CA GLN A 186 -7.12 40.22 14.52
C GLN A 186 -8.46 39.65 14.97
N GLY A 187 -9.25 39.09 14.04
CA GLY A 187 -10.49 38.37 14.34
C GLY A 187 -10.22 37.15 15.22
N PHE A 188 -9.36 36.23 14.78
CA PHE A 188 -9.05 35.00 15.52
C PHE A 188 -8.51 35.26 16.93
N PHE A 189 -7.71 36.31 17.13
CA PHE A 189 -7.25 36.70 18.48
C PHE A 189 -8.35 37.21 19.42
N LYS A 190 -9.53 37.54 18.89
CA LYS A 190 -10.68 38.06 19.64
C LYS A 190 -11.80 37.05 19.86
N GLU A 191 -11.66 35.82 19.32
CA GLU A 191 -12.68 34.76 19.38
C GLU A 191 -13.19 34.51 20.82
N GLU A 192 -12.29 34.48 21.80
CA GLU A 192 -12.65 34.24 23.22
C GLU A 192 -12.92 35.52 24.02
N GLU A 193 -12.43 36.69 23.57
CA GLU A 193 -12.45 37.95 24.33
C GLU A 193 -13.62 38.88 23.97
N ASP A 194 -13.97 38.95 22.68
CA ASP A 194 -14.95 39.89 22.13
C ASP A 194 -15.54 39.34 20.82
N HIS A 195 -16.67 38.65 20.95
CA HIS A 195 -17.33 37.98 19.82
C HIS A 195 -17.83 38.95 18.74
N GLU A 196 -18.24 40.17 19.12
CA GLU A 196 -18.71 41.18 18.17
C GLU A 196 -17.53 41.70 17.32
N LEU A 197 -16.37 41.90 17.94
CA LEU A 197 -15.15 42.29 17.25
C LEU A 197 -14.57 41.14 16.41
N PHE A 198 -14.70 39.89 16.87
CA PHE A 198 -14.39 38.69 16.09
C PHE A 198 -15.19 38.65 14.78
N GLU A 199 -16.52 38.66 14.83
CA GLU A 199 -17.37 38.58 13.62
C GLU A 199 -17.12 39.76 12.68
N LYS A 200 -16.96 40.97 13.23
CA LYS A 200 -16.70 42.18 12.45
C LYS A 200 -15.38 42.10 11.69
N ASN A 201 -14.30 41.66 12.33
CA ASN A 201 -12.98 41.56 11.71
C ASN A 201 -12.94 40.45 10.66
N LEU A 202 -13.60 39.32 10.92
CA LEU A 202 -13.73 38.22 9.95
C LEU A 202 -14.56 38.61 8.73
N SER A 203 -15.67 39.33 8.93
CA SER A 203 -16.50 39.85 7.82
C SER A 203 -15.70 40.82 6.94
N LYS A 204 -14.92 41.72 7.57
CA LYS A 204 -14.04 42.65 6.87
C LYS A 204 -12.93 41.94 6.08
N ALA A 205 -12.40 40.84 6.64
CA ALA A 205 -11.44 39.99 5.96
C ALA A 205 -12.07 39.33 4.72
N LEU A 206 -13.28 38.78 4.83
CA LEU A 206 -14.00 38.18 3.69
C LEU A 206 -14.30 39.20 2.59
N GLU A 207 -14.80 40.39 2.94
CA GLU A 207 -15.05 41.46 1.95
C GLU A 207 -13.78 41.79 1.17
N THR A 208 -12.63 41.82 1.84
CA THR A 208 -11.37 42.18 1.19
C THR A 208 -10.73 41.03 0.43
N PHE A 209 -10.88 39.78 0.90
CA PHE A 209 -10.57 38.62 0.07
C PHE A 209 -11.45 38.58 -1.18
N GLY A 210 -12.72 38.96 -1.09
CA GLY A 210 -13.59 39.13 -2.26
C GLY A 210 -13.03 40.13 -3.27
N LEU A 211 -12.57 41.30 -2.81
CA LEU A 211 -11.89 42.28 -3.67
C LEU A 211 -10.57 41.74 -4.24
N TYR A 212 -9.80 40.99 -3.45
CA TYR A 212 -8.57 40.33 -3.88
C TYR A 212 -8.82 39.38 -5.06
N PHE A 213 -9.82 38.50 -4.95
CA PHE A 213 -10.17 37.57 -6.03
C PHE A 213 -10.70 38.30 -7.28
N VAL A 214 -11.51 39.36 -7.11
CA VAL A 214 -11.98 40.19 -8.24
C VAL A 214 -10.84 40.93 -8.92
N ALA A 215 -9.79 41.30 -8.18
CA ALA A 215 -8.58 41.90 -8.73
C ALA A 215 -7.70 40.90 -9.51
N GLY A 216 -8.07 39.61 -9.54
CA GLY A 216 -7.34 38.54 -10.20
C GLY A 216 -6.32 37.84 -9.30
N GLY A 217 -6.36 38.08 -7.99
CA GLY A 217 -5.57 37.35 -7.03
C GLY A 217 -6.07 35.92 -6.85
N SER A 218 -5.17 34.97 -6.64
CA SER A 218 -5.53 33.55 -6.57
C SER A 218 -4.49 32.71 -5.79
N ALA A 219 -3.81 33.32 -4.83
CA ALA A 219 -2.83 32.61 -4.01
C ALA A 219 -3.50 31.51 -3.16
N PRO A 220 -2.93 30.28 -3.05
CA PRO A 220 -3.45 29.19 -2.24
C PRO A 220 -3.73 29.63 -0.81
N ARG A 221 -2.81 30.43 -0.22
CA ARG A 221 -2.97 30.95 1.14
C ARG A 221 -4.24 31.80 1.32
N ALA A 222 -4.63 32.57 0.31
CA ALA A 222 -5.86 33.37 0.37
C ALA A 222 -7.09 32.47 0.40
N TYR A 223 -7.14 31.41 -0.42
CA TYR A 223 -8.21 30.41 -0.38
C TYR A 223 -8.24 29.67 0.96
N GLN A 224 -7.09 29.30 1.52
CA GLN A 224 -6.99 28.65 2.83
C GLN A 224 -7.57 29.54 3.95
N VAL A 225 -7.12 30.79 4.03
CA VAL A 225 -7.55 31.71 5.09
C VAL A 225 -9.04 32.02 4.93
N THR A 226 -9.51 32.25 3.71
CA THR A 226 -10.94 32.46 3.40
C THR A 226 -11.77 31.26 3.84
N ALA A 227 -11.33 30.03 3.51
CA ALA A 227 -11.99 28.80 3.95
C ALA A 227 -12.05 28.67 5.48
N VAL A 228 -10.94 28.95 6.19
CA VAL A 228 -10.94 28.92 7.67
C VAL A 228 -11.90 29.94 8.25
N ILE A 229 -11.96 31.15 7.68
CA ILE A 229 -12.93 32.18 8.10
C ILE A 229 -14.37 31.68 7.90
N LEU A 230 -14.69 31.18 6.70
CA LEU A 230 -16.01 30.65 6.37
C LEU A 230 -16.39 29.48 7.29
N SER A 231 -15.45 28.58 7.59
CA SER A 231 -15.65 27.51 8.57
C SER A 231 -16.04 28.05 9.95
N ARG A 232 -15.33 29.07 10.42
CA ARG A 232 -15.51 29.67 11.76
C ARG A 232 -16.83 30.45 11.87
N LEU A 233 -17.31 30.98 10.74
CA LEU A 233 -18.62 31.63 10.64
C LEU A 233 -19.76 30.63 10.37
N GLY A 234 -19.47 29.33 10.23
CA GLY A 234 -20.47 28.28 9.99
C GLY A 234 -20.90 28.11 8.53
N ASN A 235 -20.26 28.80 7.59
CA ASN A 235 -20.55 28.74 6.15
C ASN A 235 -19.78 27.60 5.47
N LYS A 236 -20.11 26.35 5.81
CA LYS A 236 -19.38 25.17 5.33
C LYS A 236 -19.42 24.97 3.81
N ALA A 237 -20.55 25.23 3.17
CA ALA A 237 -20.70 25.01 1.73
C ALA A 237 -19.80 25.97 0.92
N GLU A 238 -19.83 27.25 1.28
CA GLU A 238 -18.99 28.30 0.67
C GLU A 238 -17.49 28.07 0.98
N MET A 239 -17.17 27.54 2.17
CA MET A 239 -15.81 27.10 2.51
C MET A 239 -15.31 26.03 1.54
N ILE A 240 -16.11 24.98 1.29
CA ILE A 240 -15.71 23.88 0.39
C ILE A 240 -15.57 24.38 -1.05
N GLU A 241 -16.52 25.21 -1.51
CA GLU A 241 -16.45 25.85 -2.83
C GLU A 241 -15.18 26.71 -2.98
N THR A 242 -14.84 27.50 -1.96
CA THR A 242 -13.60 28.31 -1.93
C THR A 242 -12.34 27.45 -2.04
N LEU A 243 -12.27 26.34 -1.30
CA LEU A 243 -11.11 25.44 -1.38
C LEU A 243 -11.00 24.77 -2.76
N GLU A 244 -12.14 24.45 -3.37
CA GLU A 244 -12.20 23.86 -4.70
C GLU A 244 -11.81 24.85 -5.80
N ASP A 245 -12.31 26.08 -5.75
CA ASP A 245 -11.92 27.13 -6.69
C ASP A 245 -10.42 27.43 -6.58
N GLY A 246 -9.88 27.36 -5.35
CA GLY A 246 -8.44 27.39 -5.13
C GLY A 246 -7.72 26.21 -5.79
N LEU A 247 -8.26 24.99 -5.67
CA LEU A 247 -7.68 23.77 -6.25
C LEU A 247 -7.65 23.84 -7.78
N ASP A 248 -8.73 24.32 -8.42
CA ASP A 248 -8.79 24.50 -9.86
C ASP A 248 -7.79 25.55 -10.33
N SER A 249 -7.67 26.66 -9.58
CA SER A 249 -6.65 27.69 -9.86
C SER A 249 -5.23 27.11 -9.84
N VAL A 250 -4.82 26.41 -8.77
CA VAL A 250 -3.43 25.91 -8.66
C VAL A 250 -3.10 24.81 -9.66
N VAL A 251 -4.08 24.03 -10.11
CA VAL A 251 -3.87 23.03 -11.18
C VAL A 251 -3.61 23.71 -12.52
N ASP A 252 -4.35 24.77 -12.86
CA ASP A 252 -4.13 25.52 -14.09
C ASP A 252 -2.73 26.17 -14.16
N PHE A 253 -2.11 26.42 -13.00
CA PHE A 253 -0.76 26.96 -12.87
C PHE A 253 0.34 25.91 -12.61
N GLU A 254 0.00 24.61 -12.60
CA GLU A 254 0.92 23.51 -12.30
C GLU A 254 1.65 23.65 -10.93
N ASP A 255 1.04 24.32 -9.95
CA ASP A 255 1.59 24.49 -8.59
C ASP A 255 1.31 23.24 -7.73
N SER A 256 2.26 22.30 -7.73
CA SER A 256 2.11 21.04 -6.99
C SER A 256 1.98 21.21 -5.47
N ASP A 257 2.61 22.24 -4.88
CA ASP A 257 2.56 22.49 -3.43
C ASP A 257 1.23 23.12 -3.02
N GLY A 258 0.69 24.01 -3.84
CA GLY A 258 -0.67 24.54 -3.71
C GLY A 258 -1.73 23.45 -3.87
N VAL A 259 -1.61 22.60 -4.89
CA VAL A 259 -2.50 21.44 -5.10
C VAL A 259 -2.48 20.53 -3.89
N LEU A 260 -1.29 20.22 -3.38
CA LEU A 260 -1.11 19.39 -2.21
C LEU A 260 -1.83 19.99 -0.99
N THR A 261 -1.54 21.26 -0.68
CA THR A 261 -2.07 21.89 0.53
C THR A 261 -3.59 22.05 0.49
N LEU A 262 -4.13 22.51 -0.64
CA LEU A 262 -5.57 22.68 -0.81
C LEU A 262 -6.30 21.34 -0.86
N SER A 263 -5.74 20.31 -1.50
CA SER A 263 -6.36 18.97 -1.52
C SER A 263 -6.44 18.33 -0.14
N VAL A 264 -5.43 18.50 0.72
CA VAL A 264 -5.49 17.99 2.10
C VAL A 264 -6.54 18.75 2.93
N MET A 265 -6.65 20.07 2.78
CA MET A 265 -7.67 20.87 3.47
C MET A 265 -9.09 20.58 2.97
N CYS A 266 -9.30 20.45 1.65
CA CYS A 266 -10.56 19.98 1.07
C CYS A 266 -10.98 18.65 1.69
N ARG A 267 -10.04 17.71 1.78
CA ARG A 267 -10.31 16.39 2.38
C ARG A 267 -10.75 16.53 3.84
N ALA A 268 -10.02 17.28 4.65
CA ALA A 268 -10.35 17.49 6.06
C ALA A 268 -11.73 18.14 6.24
N ALA A 269 -12.05 19.15 5.43
CA ALA A 269 -13.35 19.82 5.40
C ALA A 269 -14.51 18.88 5.04
N VAL A 270 -14.26 17.92 4.14
CA VAL A 270 -15.24 16.91 3.72
C VAL A 270 -15.38 15.77 4.74
N THR A 271 -14.34 15.48 5.53
CA THR A 271 -14.32 14.35 6.49
C THR A 271 -14.61 14.73 7.95
N GLY A 272 -14.74 16.03 8.28
CA GLY A 272 -14.93 16.53 9.64
C GLY A 272 -16.40 16.68 10.04
N GLY A 273 -16.80 16.01 11.12
CA GLY A 273 -18.17 16.00 11.62
C GLY A 273 -18.62 17.30 12.30
N ASP A 274 -19.71 17.88 11.77
CA ASP A 274 -20.79 18.39 12.60
C ASP A 274 -22.12 17.95 11.99
N ARG A 275 -23.08 17.60 12.84
CA ARG A 275 -24.47 17.36 12.45
C ARG A 275 -25.12 18.67 11.99
N LEU A 276 -25.85 18.62 10.86
CA LEU A 276 -27.28 18.98 10.73
C LEU A 276 -27.69 19.22 9.27
N CYS A 277 -28.68 18.46 8.78
CA CYS A 277 -29.90 19.00 8.16
C CYS A 277 -30.98 17.90 8.18
N ASP A 278 -32.14 18.18 8.78
CA ASP A 278 -33.22 17.18 8.96
C ASP A 278 -34.09 16.97 7.70
N GLU A 279 -33.88 17.78 6.64
CA GLU A 279 -34.72 17.72 5.44
C GLU A 279 -33.90 17.49 4.19
N THR A 280 -34.25 16.42 3.47
CA THR A 280 -33.69 16.09 2.16
C THR A 280 -34.28 17.08 1.14
N PRO A 281 -33.49 17.89 0.42
CA PRO A 281 -33.96 18.48 -0.83
C PRO A 281 -34.34 17.31 -1.75
N ARG A 282 -35.61 17.23 -2.13
CA ARG A 282 -36.16 16.10 -2.89
C ARG A 282 -35.59 15.96 -4.30
N ASP A 283 -34.87 16.96 -4.80
CA ASP A 283 -34.30 16.97 -6.15
C ASP A 283 -32.84 17.45 -6.08
N TYR A 284 -31.89 16.57 -6.39
CA TYR A 284 -30.54 16.98 -6.80
C TYR A 284 -30.63 17.38 -8.28
N ALA A 285 -30.44 18.66 -8.58
CA ALA A 285 -30.58 19.21 -9.92
C ALA A 285 -29.30 19.96 -10.31
N LEU A 286 -28.94 19.91 -11.61
CA LEU A 286 -27.88 20.77 -12.18
C LEU A 286 -28.19 22.27 -12.02
N ASP A 287 -29.46 22.61 -11.76
CA ASP A 287 -29.92 23.98 -11.53
C ASP A 287 -29.59 24.50 -10.11
N LEU A 288 -29.24 23.61 -9.17
CA LEU A 288 -28.71 24.00 -7.86
C LEU A 288 -27.31 24.58 -8.01
N THR A 289 -26.95 25.50 -7.11
CA THR A 289 -25.58 26.00 -7.01
C THR A 289 -24.61 24.88 -6.63
N LYS A 290 -23.34 25.04 -7.02
CA LYS A 290 -22.27 24.07 -6.71
C LYS A 290 -22.19 23.78 -5.20
N ALA A 291 -22.24 24.83 -4.37
CA ALA A 291 -22.32 24.75 -2.92
C ALA A 291 -23.51 23.91 -2.41
N GLU A 292 -24.71 24.12 -2.94
CA GLU A 292 -25.91 23.35 -2.55
C GLU A 292 -25.78 21.85 -2.89
N ARG A 293 -25.18 21.52 -4.04
CA ARG A 293 -24.95 20.13 -4.46
C ARG A 293 -23.92 19.42 -3.59
N ILE A 294 -22.82 20.09 -3.26
CA ILE A 294 -21.77 19.59 -2.36
C ILE A 294 -22.34 19.34 -0.96
N GLU A 295 -23.12 20.28 -0.42
CA GLU A 295 -23.75 20.14 0.89
C GLU A 295 -24.77 18.98 0.91
N TRP A 296 -25.52 18.81 -0.18
CA TRP A 296 -26.38 17.65 -0.35
C TRP A 296 -25.58 16.34 -0.32
N MET A 297 -24.50 16.22 -1.10
CA MET A 297 -23.66 15.01 -1.14
C MET A 297 -23.04 14.71 0.23
N ARG A 298 -22.53 15.74 0.93
CA ARG A 298 -22.01 15.62 2.30
C ARG A 298 -23.08 15.06 3.25
N SER A 299 -24.28 15.66 3.24
CA SER A 299 -25.40 15.21 4.08
C SER A 299 -25.80 13.77 3.79
N GLN A 300 -25.79 13.35 2.52
CA GLN A 300 -26.10 11.97 2.15
C GLN A 300 -24.99 11.02 2.61
N TYR A 301 -23.73 11.40 2.48
CA TYR A 301 -22.61 10.56 2.90
C TYR A 301 -22.67 10.24 4.41
N GLU A 302 -23.10 11.20 5.24
CA GLU A 302 -23.28 11.03 6.69
C GLU A 302 -24.42 10.06 7.07
N ARG A 303 -25.37 9.80 6.15
CA ARG A 303 -26.45 8.82 6.35
C ARG A 303 -26.00 7.36 6.20
N GLY A 304 -24.71 7.12 5.95
CA GLY A 304 -24.15 5.79 5.75
C GLY A 304 -24.54 5.18 4.39
N ASP A 305 -24.63 3.85 4.32
CA ASP A 305 -24.73 3.12 3.05
C ASP A 305 -25.97 3.45 2.21
N GLU A 306 -27.07 3.86 2.83
CA GLU A 306 -28.27 4.31 2.11
C GLU A 306 -28.03 5.63 1.38
N GLY A 307 -27.37 6.59 2.03
CA GLY A 307 -27.06 7.87 1.42
C GLY A 307 -25.95 7.79 0.38
N LYS A 308 -24.94 6.92 0.58
CA LYS A 308 -23.92 6.62 -0.44
C LYS A 308 -24.55 6.04 -1.71
N ARG A 309 -25.52 5.13 -1.59
CA ARG A 309 -26.32 4.64 -2.73
C ARG A 309 -27.11 5.75 -3.41
N ALA A 310 -27.73 6.64 -2.64
CA ALA A 310 -28.47 7.77 -3.18
C ALA A 310 -27.57 8.68 -4.03
N ILE A 311 -26.34 8.98 -3.58
CA ILE A 311 -25.35 9.74 -4.37
C ILE A 311 -25.10 9.07 -5.72
N LEU A 312 -24.84 7.76 -5.73
CA LEU A 312 -24.55 7.01 -6.96
C LEU A 312 -25.74 6.95 -7.91
N GLU A 313 -26.95 6.70 -7.40
CA GLU A 313 -28.17 6.61 -8.22
C GLU A 313 -28.52 7.95 -8.87
N VAL A 314 -28.47 9.02 -8.09
CA VAL A 314 -28.84 10.39 -8.51
C VAL A 314 -27.84 10.95 -9.53
N THR A 315 -26.56 10.65 -9.38
CA THR A 315 -25.50 11.17 -10.27
C THR A 315 -25.28 10.29 -11.51
N SER A 316 -25.77 9.04 -11.50
CA SER A 316 -25.64 8.08 -12.61
C SER A 316 -26.10 8.63 -13.98
N PRO A 317 -27.25 9.32 -14.13
CA PRO A 317 -27.72 9.79 -15.43
C PRO A 317 -27.02 11.05 -15.94
N ILE A 318 -26.16 11.69 -15.13
CA ILE A 318 -25.50 12.95 -15.46
C ILE A 318 -24.08 12.66 -15.98
N PRO A 319 -23.67 13.26 -17.12
CA PRO A 319 -22.30 13.16 -17.62
C PRO A 319 -21.28 13.61 -16.58
N LEU A 320 -20.20 12.84 -16.40
CA LEU A 320 -19.26 13.09 -15.31
C LEU A 320 -18.47 14.41 -15.46
N ASP A 321 -18.35 14.92 -16.68
CA ASP A 321 -17.75 16.22 -17.03
C ASP A 321 -18.57 17.42 -16.55
N ASN A 322 -19.80 17.20 -16.08
CA ASN A 322 -20.63 18.25 -15.50
C ASN A 322 -20.43 18.43 -13.98
N PHE A 323 -19.64 17.56 -13.35
CA PHE A 323 -19.38 17.62 -11.90
C PHE A 323 -18.06 18.30 -11.60
N SER A 324 -18.04 19.01 -10.48
CA SER A 324 -16.81 19.57 -9.94
C SER A 324 -15.90 18.48 -9.36
N ARG A 325 -14.63 18.79 -9.07
CA ARG A 325 -13.67 17.85 -8.48
C ARG A 325 -14.13 17.27 -7.14
N VAL A 326 -14.74 18.10 -6.29
CA VAL A 326 -15.26 17.67 -4.98
C VAL A 326 -16.49 16.80 -5.15
N GLU A 327 -17.39 17.13 -6.08
CA GLU A 327 -18.53 16.27 -6.42
C GLU A 327 -18.06 14.90 -6.93
N LEU A 328 -17.05 14.87 -7.81
CA LEU A 328 -16.41 13.64 -8.27
C LEU A 328 -15.74 12.87 -7.12
N ASP A 329 -15.13 13.53 -6.14
CA ASP A 329 -14.60 12.88 -4.93
C ASP A 329 -15.71 12.17 -4.13
N PHE A 330 -16.84 12.83 -3.89
CA PHE A 330 -17.98 12.20 -3.22
C PHE A 330 -18.52 10.99 -3.99
N ILE A 331 -18.65 11.09 -5.31
CA ILE A 331 -19.10 9.98 -6.15
C ILE A 331 -18.08 8.84 -6.10
N ALA A 332 -16.78 9.14 -6.18
CA ALA A 332 -15.70 8.15 -6.12
C ALA A 332 -15.67 7.44 -4.75
N ARG A 333 -15.75 8.19 -3.65
CA ARG A 333 -15.79 7.61 -2.30
C ARG A 333 -17.02 6.75 -2.08
N ALA A 334 -18.19 7.21 -2.54
CA ALA A 334 -19.40 6.41 -2.47
C ALA A 334 -19.26 5.12 -3.29
N ALA A 335 -18.65 5.18 -4.48
CA ALA A 335 -18.38 4.00 -5.31
C ALA A 335 -17.37 3.05 -4.64
N LEU A 336 -16.31 3.58 -4.02
CA LEU A 336 -15.33 2.80 -3.28
C LEU A 336 -15.97 2.05 -2.10
N ASP A 337 -16.73 2.76 -1.26
CA ASP A 337 -17.41 2.21 -0.09
C ASP A 337 -18.49 1.18 -0.48
N MET A 338 -19.19 1.41 -1.60
CA MET A 338 -20.18 0.48 -2.15
C MET A 338 -19.57 -0.65 -2.99
N GLN A 339 -18.24 -0.74 -3.06
CA GLN A 339 -17.49 -1.75 -3.81
C GLN A 339 -17.87 -1.80 -5.31
N ASP A 340 -18.06 -0.63 -5.92
CA ASP A 340 -18.31 -0.47 -7.36
C ASP A 340 -17.02 0.01 -8.08
N PRO A 341 -16.12 -0.92 -8.48
CA PRO A 341 -14.87 -0.56 -9.12
C PRO A 341 -15.06 0.05 -10.52
N GLN A 342 -16.16 -0.24 -11.21
CA GLN A 342 -16.41 0.28 -12.56
C GLN A 342 -16.77 1.77 -12.51
N LYS A 343 -17.68 2.15 -11.61
CA LYS A 343 -18.03 3.56 -11.41
C LYS A 343 -16.85 4.34 -10.86
N LEU A 344 -16.11 3.77 -9.90
CA LEU A 344 -14.91 4.40 -9.34
C LEU A 344 -13.85 4.67 -10.41
N GLU A 345 -13.57 3.70 -11.28
CA GLU A 345 -12.63 3.86 -12.39
C GLU A 345 -13.08 4.97 -13.37
N ALA A 346 -14.35 4.97 -13.77
CA ALA A 346 -14.88 6.00 -14.67
C ALA A 346 -14.80 7.42 -14.09
N VAL A 347 -15.03 7.57 -12.78
CA VAL A 347 -14.89 8.85 -12.08
C VAL A 347 -13.43 9.27 -11.95
N LEU A 348 -12.52 8.32 -11.71
CA LEU A 348 -11.09 8.58 -11.70
C LEU A 348 -10.57 8.93 -13.10
N ASP A 349 -11.10 8.40 -14.19
CA ASP A 349 -10.62 8.75 -15.53
C ASP A 349 -10.89 10.24 -15.88
N VAL A 350 -11.95 10.84 -15.32
CA VAL A 350 -12.30 12.24 -15.59
C VAL A 350 -11.79 13.23 -14.54
N SER A 351 -11.42 12.77 -13.32
CA SER A 351 -11.09 13.67 -12.21
C SER A 351 -9.64 14.19 -12.16
N GLY A 352 -8.80 13.88 -13.17
CA GLY A 352 -7.42 14.41 -13.26
C GLY A 352 -6.35 13.37 -13.58
N ASN A 353 -5.09 13.65 -13.24
CA ASN A 353 -3.94 12.80 -13.55
C ASN A 353 -3.16 12.45 -12.28
N ASN A 354 -2.67 11.21 -12.15
CA ASN A 354 -1.89 10.76 -10.99
C ASN A 354 -0.58 11.54 -10.75
N LYS A 355 -0.17 12.41 -11.69
CA LYS A 355 1.04 13.25 -11.59
C LYS A 355 0.76 14.69 -11.14
N ASP A 356 -0.50 15.08 -10.96
CA ASP A 356 -0.88 16.47 -10.64
C ASP A 356 -0.69 16.85 -9.15
N GLY A 357 -0.28 15.90 -8.29
CA GLY A 357 -0.08 16.14 -6.86
C GLY A 357 -1.37 16.03 -6.02
N ASN A 358 -2.51 15.70 -6.63
CA ASN A 358 -3.79 15.58 -5.93
C ASN A 358 -3.85 14.32 -5.05
N LEU A 359 -3.65 14.50 -3.74
CA LEU A 359 -3.64 13.39 -2.78
C LEU A 359 -4.99 12.71 -2.59
N ILE A 360 -6.10 13.44 -2.73
CA ILE A 360 -7.45 12.86 -2.65
C ILE A 360 -7.58 11.80 -3.74
N ARG A 361 -7.28 12.20 -4.98
CA ARG A 361 -7.29 11.31 -6.14
C ARG A 361 -6.38 10.09 -5.93
N LEU A 362 -5.13 10.29 -5.55
CA LEU A 362 -4.19 9.19 -5.34
C LEU A 362 -4.68 8.20 -4.28
N SER A 363 -5.31 8.69 -3.20
CA SER A 363 -5.89 7.83 -2.18
C SER A 363 -7.08 6.99 -2.69
N LEU A 364 -7.88 7.54 -3.60
CA LEU A 364 -8.98 6.82 -4.27
C LEU A 364 -8.46 5.81 -5.30
N VAL A 365 -7.36 6.12 -6.00
CA VAL A 365 -6.67 5.17 -6.89
C VAL A 365 -6.16 3.97 -6.08
N CYS A 366 -5.59 4.18 -4.89
CA CYS A 366 -5.23 3.08 -4.00
C CYS A 366 -6.44 2.19 -3.67
N GLY A 367 -7.60 2.80 -3.36
CA GLY A 367 -8.86 2.09 -3.12
C GLY A 367 -9.34 1.27 -4.32
N LEU A 368 -9.29 1.83 -5.53
CA LEU A 368 -9.63 1.11 -6.77
C LEU A 368 -8.71 -0.10 -6.98
N LEU A 369 -7.41 0.09 -6.79
CA LEU A 369 -6.42 -0.98 -6.93
C LEU A 369 -6.63 -2.08 -5.90
N GLN A 370 -7.02 -1.73 -4.66
CA GLN A 370 -7.46 -2.68 -3.65
C GLN A 370 -8.68 -3.48 -4.13
N LEU A 371 -9.74 -2.83 -4.63
CA LEU A 371 -10.96 -3.52 -5.11
C LEU A 371 -10.65 -4.48 -6.27
N LYS A 372 -9.65 -4.16 -7.09
CA LYS A 372 -9.16 -5.03 -8.18
C LYS A 372 -8.19 -6.13 -7.71
N GLY A 373 -7.86 -6.18 -6.41
CA GLY A 373 -6.90 -7.13 -5.85
C GLY A 373 -5.43 -6.83 -6.20
N ASN A 374 -5.13 -5.67 -6.81
CA ASN A 374 -3.78 -5.28 -7.21
C ASN A 374 -3.06 -4.53 -6.07
N TRP A 375 -2.84 -5.24 -4.98
CA TRP A 375 -2.23 -4.73 -3.75
C TRP A 375 -0.79 -4.23 -3.95
N LYS A 376 -0.05 -4.83 -4.87
CA LYS A 376 1.31 -4.41 -5.21
C LYS A 376 1.30 -2.99 -5.75
N GLU A 377 0.42 -2.66 -6.68
CA GLU A 377 0.36 -1.32 -7.26
C GLU A 377 -0.30 -0.32 -6.28
N ALA A 378 -1.28 -0.76 -5.49
CA ALA A 378 -1.91 0.06 -4.45
C ALA A 378 -0.88 0.59 -3.44
N ARG A 379 -0.01 -0.27 -2.91
CA ARG A 379 1.01 0.15 -1.92
C ARG A 379 2.12 1.02 -2.51
N HIS A 380 2.51 0.80 -3.78
CA HIS A 380 3.47 1.70 -4.46
C HIS A 380 2.86 3.09 -4.68
N THR A 381 1.58 3.14 -5.08
CA THR A 381 0.83 4.39 -5.24
C THR A 381 0.68 5.10 -3.89
N ALA A 382 0.39 4.35 -2.82
CA ALA A 382 0.30 4.90 -1.47
C ALA A 382 1.63 5.44 -0.95
N SER A 383 2.75 4.75 -1.24
CA SER A 383 4.09 5.21 -0.90
C SER A 383 4.49 6.48 -1.67
N LEU A 384 4.12 6.57 -2.95
CA LEU A 384 4.31 7.78 -3.76
C LEU A 384 3.50 8.95 -3.19
N ALA A 385 2.21 8.73 -2.89
CA ALA A 385 1.35 9.73 -2.27
C ALA A 385 1.90 10.19 -0.92
N ALA A 386 2.40 9.26 -0.09
CA ALA A 386 3.01 9.60 1.19
C ALA A 386 4.28 10.43 1.04
N ARG A 387 5.11 10.16 0.02
CA ARG A 387 6.27 11.01 -0.27
C ARG A 387 5.85 12.44 -0.59
N LEU A 388 4.87 12.63 -1.48
CA LEU A 388 4.33 13.96 -1.82
C LEU A 388 3.78 14.67 -0.57
N LEU A 389 3.02 13.95 0.25
CA LEU A 389 2.45 14.44 1.50
C LEU A 389 3.53 14.93 2.48
N PHE A 390 4.58 14.14 2.71
CA PHE A 390 5.59 14.45 3.72
C PHE A 390 6.66 15.43 3.22
N ASP A 391 6.99 15.44 1.93
CA ASP A 391 7.95 16.39 1.35
C ASP A 391 7.36 17.81 1.26
N GLY A 392 6.04 17.95 1.08
CA GLY A 392 5.38 19.25 0.94
C GLY A 392 5.37 20.14 2.19
N ASN A 393 5.04 21.41 1.96
CA ASN A 393 4.90 22.45 3.00
C ASN A 393 3.49 22.48 3.61
N ILE A 394 3.05 21.35 4.17
CA ILE A 394 1.74 21.24 4.83
C ILE A 394 1.87 21.27 6.36
N GLU A 395 0.87 21.81 7.04
CA GLU A 395 0.84 21.74 8.50
C GLU A 395 0.64 20.30 8.97
N GLN A 396 1.39 19.95 10.01
CA GLN A 396 1.52 18.60 10.53
C GLN A 396 0.17 17.93 10.84
N HIS A 397 -0.79 18.67 11.40
CA HIS A 397 -2.09 18.13 11.82
C HIS A 397 -2.98 17.70 10.64
N PHE A 398 -2.87 18.37 9.48
CA PHE A 398 -3.60 18.00 8.26
C PHE A 398 -3.00 16.77 7.57
N ALA A 399 -1.71 16.50 7.79
CA ALA A 399 -1.02 15.37 7.19
C ALA A 399 -1.39 14.02 7.82
N VAL A 400 -1.75 14.01 9.11
CA VAL A 400 -1.90 12.78 9.91
C VAL A 400 -2.97 11.86 9.36
N ASP A 401 -4.20 12.36 9.16
CA ASP A 401 -5.34 11.53 8.75
C ASP A 401 -5.15 10.96 7.34
N THR A 402 -4.56 11.76 6.46
CA THR A 402 -4.23 11.33 5.09
C THR A 402 -3.11 10.30 5.10
N GLY A 403 -2.05 10.52 5.89
CA GLY A 403 -0.95 9.57 6.06
C GLY A 403 -1.39 8.25 6.67
N LEU A 404 -2.31 8.27 7.65
CA LEU A 404 -2.92 7.08 8.25
C LEU A 404 -3.64 6.22 7.22
N LEU A 405 -4.51 6.83 6.40
CA LEU A 405 -5.20 6.10 5.33
C LEU A 405 -4.21 5.46 4.35
N LEU A 406 -3.20 6.22 3.91
CA LEU A 406 -2.20 5.72 2.96
C LEU A 406 -1.41 4.55 3.55
N PHE A 407 -1.08 4.61 4.84
CA PHE A 407 -0.40 3.53 5.52
C PHE A 407 -1.23 2.25 5.62
N THR A 408 -2.56 2.36 5.80
CA THR A 408 -3.45 1.19 5.76
C THR A 408 -3.29 0.41 4.46
N TYR A 409 -3.25 1.09 3.31
CA TYR A 409 -3.01 0.41 2.01
C TYR A 409 -1.64 -0.25 1.94
N VAL A 410 -0.61 0.35 2.53
CA VAL A 410 0.74 -0.22 2.58
C VAL A 410 0.77 -1.48 3.45
N VAL A 411 0.15 -1.45 4.63
CA VAL A 411 0.09 -2.57 5.58
C VAL A 411 -0.74 -3.73 5.03
N GLU A 412 -1.94 -3.45 4.51
CA GLU A 412 -2.78 -4.50 3.93
C GLU A 412 -2.12 -5.12 2.69
N GLY A 413 -1.44 -4.33 1.86
CA GLY A 413 -0.67 -4.86 0.74
C GLY A 413 0.51 -5.74 1.16
N PHE A 414 1.22 -5.38 2.23
CA PHE A 414 2.27 -6.22 2.81
C PHE A 414 1.74 -7.59 3.26
N LYS A 415 0.55 -7.67 3.87
CA LYS A 415 -0.04 -8.95 4.28
C LYS A 415 -0.22 -9.92 3.10
N GLN A 416 -0.31 -9.41 1.87
CA GLN A 416 -0.54 -10.20 0.66
C GLN A 416 0.75 -10.67 -0.01
N ASP A 417 1.79 -9.82 -0.09
CA ASP A 417 3.02 -10.11 -0.86
C ASP A 417 4.30 -10.25 -0.01
N GLY A 418 4.27 -9.84 1.27
CA GLY A 418 5.38 -9.94 2.20
C GLY A 418 6.57 -9.01 1.91
N ASP A 419 6.46 -8.06 0.98
CA ASP A 419 7.60 -7.21 0.59
C ASP A 419 7.73 -5.97 1.47
N MET A 420 8.83 -5.93 2.21
CA MET A 420 9.11 -4.92 3.23
C MET A 420 9.65 -3.58 2.72
N SER A 421 10.19 -3.54 1.52
CA SER A 421 10.90 -2.36 1.00
C SER A 421 10.02 -1.11 0.95
N VAL A 422 8.71 -1.30 0.74
CA VAL A 422 7.72 -0.20 0.62
C VAL A 422 7.36 0.37 1.99
N ILE A 423 7.26 -0.45 3.05
CA ILE A 423 7.04 0.02 4.42
C ILE A 423 8.26 0.83 4.88
N ASP A 424 9.47 0.30 4.69
CA ASP A 424 10.70 1.02 5.04
C ASP A 424 10.79 2.36 4.27
N THR A 425 10.45 2.36 2.98
CA THR A 425 10.41 3.60 2.17
C THR A 425 9.37 4.59 2.71
N PHE A 426 8.17 4.12 3.05
CA PHE A 426 7.11 4.96 3.62
C PHE A 426 7.55 5.62 4.92
N VAL A 427 8.10 4.83 5.86
CA VAL A 427 8.56 5.31 7.16
C VAL A 427 9.72 6.29 7.02
N ASN A 428 10.67 6.02 6.11
CA ASN A 428 11.82 6.89 5.88
C ASN A 428 11.45 8.24 5.24
N ASN A 429 10.30 8.35 4.57
CA ASN A 429 9.83 9.62 4.02
C ASN A 429 9.24 10.57 5.09
N ILE A 430 8.98 10.08 6.31
CA ILE A 430 8.45 10.93 7.39
C ILE A 430 9.55 11.89 7.86
N LYS A 431 9.33 13.20 7.74
CA LYS A 431 10.28 14.25 8.15
C LYS A 431 10.72 14.05 9.61
N PRO A 432 12.03 13.94 9.92
CA PRO A 432 12.52 13.76 11.29
C PRO A 432 12.10 14.88 12.26
N GLU A 433 11.92 16.09 11.72
CA GLU A 433 11.49 17.30 12.44
C GLU A 433 10.02 17.25 12.88
N TRP A 434 9.21 16.40 12.25
CA TRP A 434 7.83 16.10 12.66
C TRP A 434 7.79 15.08 13.80
N GLY A 435 8.94 14.86 14.45
CA GLY A 435 9.33 13.75 15.30
C GLY A 435 8.60 13.54 16.62
N MET A 436 7.36 14.03 16.77
CA MET A 436 6.51 13.74 17.94
C MET A 436 5.02 13.52 17.59
N LEU A 437 4.69 13.19 16.34
CA LEU A 437 3.35 12.67 16.02
C LEU A 437 3.23 11.20 16.45
N ARG A 438 2.68 11.03 17.65
CA ARG A 438 2.33 9.75 18.28
C ARG A 438 1.81 8.71 17.28
N GLN A 439 0.81 9.06 16.46
CA GLN A 439 0.15 8.12 15.55
C GLN A 439 1.13 7.49 14.56
N LEU A 440 2.02 8.27 13.96
CA LEU A 440 2.99 7.79 12.98
C LEU A 440 4.06 6.89 13.61
N VAL A 441 4.52 7.22 14.82
CA VAL A 441 5.48 6.37 15.57
C VAL A 441 4.83 5.06 16.00
N SER A 442 3.60 5.11 16.50
CA SER A 442 2.82 3.92 16.86
C SER A 442 2.56 3.02 15.64
N MET A 443 2.28 3.61 14.47
CA MET A 443 2.12 2.88 13.21
C MET A 443 3.41 2.18 12.77
N ALA A 444 4.55 2.90 12.79
CA ALA A 444 5.84 2.34 12.44
C ALA A 444 6.24 1.21 13.40
N ALA A 445 6.04 1.41 14.70
CA ALA A 445 6.28 0.37 15.71
C ALA A 445 5.35 -0.83 15.54
N ALA A 446 4.07 -0.62 15.22
CA ALA A 446 3.12 -1.70 14.95
C ALA A 446 3.53 -2.53 13.73
N GLY A 447 4.05 -1.91 12.67
CA GLY A 447 4.61 -2.59 11.50
C GLY A 447 5.80 -3.48 11.86
N GLU A 448 6.77 -2.94 12.60
CA GLU A 448 7.95 -3.70 13.06
C GLU A 448 7.57 -4.87 14.00
N ILE A 449 6.55 -4.69 14.85
CA ILE A 449 6.01 -5.77 15.71
C ILE A 449 5.34 -6.86 14.86
N LEU A 450 4.54 -6.48 13.86
CA LEU A 450 3.87 -7.43 12.95
C LEU A 450 4.92 -8.32 12.25
N GLU A 451 6.00 -7.70 11.75
CA GLU A 451 7.12 -8.38 11.10
C GLU A 451 7.92 -9.31 12.01
N SER A 452 7.97 -9.07 13.32
CA SER A 452 8.66 -9.99 14.25
C SER A 452 8.10 -11.41 14.21
N SER A 453 6.89 -11.58 13.67
CA SER A 453 6.25 -12.88 13.41
C SER A 453 6.78 -13.61 12.16
N PHE A 454 7.55 -12.93 11.30
CA PHE A 454 7.99 -13.41 9.98
C PHE A 454 9.51 -13.22 9.70
N GLY A 455 10.27 -12.52 10.57
CA GLY A 455 11.71 -12.23 10.42
C GLY A 455 12.56 -12.48 11.68
N SER A 456 13.77 -11.89 11.80
CA SER A 456 14.59 -11.98 13.02
C SER A 456 13.88 -11.25 14.18
N LYS A 457 13.11 -12.02 14.95
CA LYS A 457 12.26 -11.55 16.05
C LYS A 457 12.97 -10.54 16.96
N GLU A 458 14.25 -10.77 17.27
CA GLU A 458 15.02 -9.96 18.23
C GLU A 458 15.40 -8.56 17.70
N ASP A 459 15.87 -8.43 16.46
CA ASP A 459 16.29 -7.14 15.90
C ASP A 459 15.09 -6.22 15.63
N ARG A 460 13.98 -6.80 15.15
CA ARG A 460 12.75 -6.08 14.81
C ARG A 460 12.02 -5.58 16.05
N VAL A 461 11.90 -6.41 17.08
CA VAL A 461 11.33 -6.00 18.37
C VAL A 461 12.19 -4.91 19.01
N LYS A 462 13.52 -4.98 18.87
CA LYS A 462 14.43 -3.93 19.34
C LYS A 462 14.26 -2.61 18.59
N LYS A 463 14.08 -2.65 17.26
CA LYS A 463 13.78 -1.45 16.44
C LYS A 463 12.44 -0.84 16.82
N ALA A 464 11.39 -1.64 16.95
CA ALA A 464 10.06 -1.20 17.41
C ALA A 464 10.12 -0.53 18.79
N ARG A 465 10.83 -1.15 19.73
CA ARG A 465 11.06 -0.60 21.08
C ARG A 465 11.79 0.74 21.02
N GLY A 466 12.85 0.85 20.20
CA GLY A 466 13.60 2.10 20.03
C GLY A 466 12.74 3.24 19.45
N LEU A 467 11.86 2.94 18.49
CA LEU A 467 10.90 3.91 17.94
C LEU A 467 9.93 4.41 19.02
N LEU A 468 9.36 3.51 19.81
CA LEU A 468 8.44 3.87 20.89
C LEU A 468 9.14 4.65 22.02
N GLU A 469 10.36 4.27 22.40
CA GLU A 469 11.13 4.95 23.45
C GLU A 469 11.53 6.39 23.07
N ALA A 470 11.64 6.68 21.77
CA ALA A 470 11.92 8.03 21.26
C ALA A 470 10.78 9.03 21.50
N LEU A 471 9.55 8.56 21.78
CA LEU A 471 8.43 9.45 22.12
C LEU A 471 8.57 10.01 23.55
N PRO A 472 8.34 11.32 23.75
CA PRO A 472 8.35 11.95 25.07
C PRO A 472 7.21 11.39 25.94
N GLU A 473 7.36 11.43 27.27
CA GLU A 473 6.36 10.87 28.19
C GLU A 473 4.96 11.49 28.00
N GLU A 474 4.90 12.78 27.66
CA GLU A 474 3.66 13.53 27.40
C GLU A 474 2.90 13.03 26.18
N GLY A 475 3.57 12.36 25.23
CA GLY A 475 2.98 11.81 24.01
C GLY A 475 2.57 10.33 24.11
N ARG A 476 2.73 9.69 25.28
CA ARG A 476 2.46 8.26 25.48
C ARG A 476 1.05 8.02 25.97
N ASP A 477 0.29 7.29 25.19
CA ASP A 477 -1.12 7.01 25.40
C ASP A 477 -1.40 5.50 25.50
N ALA A 478 -2.68 5.10 25.52
CA ALA A 478 -3.09 3.70 25.57
C ALA A 478 -2.48 2.83 24.44
N ASP A 479 -2.45 3.32 23.20
CA ASP A 479 -1.88 2.59 22.05
C ASP A 479 -0.37 2.41 22.21
N TRP A 480 0.34 3.46 22.62
CA TRP A 480 1.76 3.36 22.93
C TRP A 480 2.04 2.32 24.01
N PHE A 481 1.31 2.37 25.12
CA PHE A 481 1.49 1.42 26.23
C PHE A 481 1.20 -0.01 25.77
N PHE A 482 0.21 -0.19 24.89
CA PHE A 482 -0.13 -1.48 24.33
C PHE A 482 0.93 -2.03 23.37
N LEU A 483 1.47 -1.21 22.48
CA LEU A 483 2.56 -1.59 21.57
C LEU A 483 3.86 -1.86 22.34
N MET A 484 4.19 -1.03 23.33
CA MET A 484 5.33 -1.24 24.21
C MET A 484 5.19 -2.54 25.00
N LEU A 485 4.00 -2.82 25.53
CA LEU A 485 3.70 -4.07 26.22
C LEU A 485 3.93 -5.28 25.32
N ARG A 486 3.48 -5.22 24.06
CA ARG A 486 3.76 -6.26 23.06
C ARG A 486 5.25 -6.45 22.80
N CYS A 487 6.01 -5.36 22.61
CA CYS A 487 7.46 -5.43 22.46
C CYS A 487 8.14 -6.15 23.64
N LEU A 488 7.78 -5.78 24.87
CA LEU A 488 8.38 -6.36 26.08
C LEU A 488 8.03 -7.84 26.24
N VAL A 489 6.80 -8.24 25.93
CA VAL A 489 6.38 -9.65 25.95
C VAL A 489 7.11 -10.46 24.88
N LEU A 490 7.26 -9.91 23.67
CA LEU A 490 7.98 -10.56 22.57
C LEU A 490 9.49 -10.66 22.84
N ALA A 491 10.06 -9.69 23.55
CA ALA A 491 11.44 -9.67 24.03
C ALA A 491 11.66 -10.48 25.32
N GLU A 492 10.60 -11.10 25.88
CA GLU A 492 10.63 -11.87 27.12
C GLU A 492 11.08 -11.06 28.36
N ASP A 493 10.97 -9.73 28.31
CA ASP A 493 11.23 -8.80 29.42
C ASP A 493 9.99 -8.68 30.31
N TYR A 494 9.62 -9.80 30.96
CA TYR A 494 8.36 -9.95 31.68
C TYR A 494 8.23 -9.03 32.90
N ASP A 495 9.35 -8.66 33.53
CA ASP A 495 9.34 -7.77 34.69
C ASP A 495 8.96 -6.34 34.31
N GLU A 496 9.48 -5.82 33.20
CA GLU A 496 9.08 -4.51 32.69
C GLU A 496 7.69 -4.58 32.05
N ALA A 497 7.36 -5.67 31.35
CA ALA A 497 6.03 -5.90 30.78
C ALA A 497 4.92 -5.82 31.85
N LYS A 498 5.14 -6.36 33.06
CA LYS A 498 4.19 -6.25 34.18
C LYS A 498 3.93 -4.81 34.61
N LYS A 499 4.98 -3.98 34.66
CA LYS A 499 4.85 -2.55 35.01
C LYS A 499 4.07 -1.79 33.93
N VAL A 500 4.38 -2.07 32.67
CA VAL A 500 3.70 -1.46 31.51
C VAL A 500 2.24 -1.93 31.43
N ALA A 501 1.94 -3.20 31.67
CA ALA A 501 0.56 -3.72 31.70
C ALA A 501 -0.30 -3.02 32.76
N ALA A 502 0.23 -2.82 33.97
CA ALA A 502 -0.47 -2.09 35.03
C ALA A 502 -0.76 -0.63 34.65
N LYS A 503 0.18 0.05 33.98
CA LYS A 503 -0.02 1.40 33.43
C LYS A 503 -1.06 1.40 32.31
N THR A 504 -0.98 0.44 31.37
CA THR A 504 -1.93 0.26 30.26
C THR A 504 -3.36 0.12 30.78
N ARG A 505 -3.56 -0.72 31.81
CA ARG A 505 -4.87 -0.92 32.44
C ARG A 505 -5.42 0.38 33.02
N LYS A 506 -4.61 1.11 33.78
CA LYS A 506 -4.99 2.40 34.37
C LYS A 506 -5.44 3.40 33.29
N PHE A 507 -4.70 3.49 32.19
CA PHE A 507 -5.03 4.35 31.05
C PHE A 507 -6.35 3.94 30.38
N LEU A 508 -6.57 2.65 30.13
CA LEU A 508 -7.82 2.15 29.54
C LEU A 508 -9.03 2.41 30.46
N ASP A 509 -8.86 2.32 31.77
CA ASP A 509 -9.93 2.61 32.75
C ASP A 509 -10.21 4.10 32.93
N GLU A 510 -9.21 4.97 32.72
CA GLU A 510 -9.40 6.43 32.62
C GLU A 510 -10.10 6.81 31.31
N TYR A 511 -9.65 6.25 30.19
CA TYR A 511 -10.26 6.46 28.87
C TYR A 511 -11.72 5.99 28.83
N ALA A 512 -12.03 4.82 29.41
CA ALA A 512 -13.39 4.32 29.53
C ALA A 512 -14.31 5.25 30.34
N ARG A 513 -13.79 5.88 31.40
CA ARG A 513 -14.56 6.84 32.21
C ARG A 513 -14.85 8.11 31.42
N ASN A 514 -13.86 8.66 30.74
CA ASN A 514 -14.02 9.86 29.91
C ASN A 514 -15.00 9.62 28.74
N LEU A 515 -14.95 8.43 28.12
CA LEU A 515 -15.88 8.04 27.06
C LEU A 515 -17.32 7.87 27.56
N ILE A 516 -17.54 7.33 28.77
CA ILE A 516 -18.89 7.24 29.35
C ILE A 516 -19.45 8.65 29.61
N GLU A 517 -18.63 9.56 30.13
CA GLU A 517 -19.01 10.96 30.35
C GLU A 517 -19.31 11.70 29.03
N GLN A 518 -18.56 11.43 27.95
CA GLN A 518 -18.82 12.00 26.62
C GLN A 518 -20.01 11.33 25.90
N ALA A 519 -20.19 10.01 26.02
CA ALA A 519 -21.28 9.27 25.40
C ALA A 519 -22.65 9.60 26.04
N GLU A 520 -22.69 9.87 27.35
CA GLU A 520 -23.88 10.38 28.04
C GLU A 520 -24.24 11.81 27.60
N ALA A 521 -23.25 12.62 27.20
CA ALA A 521 -23.45 13.97 26.71
C ALA A 521 -23.87 14.05 25.23
N GLN A 522 -23.47 13.09 24.38
CA GLN A 522 -23.57 13.19 22.91
C GLN A 522 -24.25 12.01 22.19
N GLY A 523 -24.58 10.90 22.88
CA GLY A 523 -25.39 9.81 22.33
C GLY A 523 -24.74 8.98 21.21
N TYR A 524 -23.41 8.78 21.26
CA TYR A 524 -22.63 8.04 20.26
C TYR A 524 -22.03 6.75 20.87
N TYR A 525 -22.14 5.61 20.17
CA TYR A 525 -21.76 4.27 20.69
C TYR A 525 -20.62 3.57 19.92
N GLY A 526 -19.98 4.23 18.94
CA GLY A 526 -18.99 3.59 18.04
C GLY A 526 -17.65 3.19 18.68
N THR A 527 -17.16 3.92 19.69
CA THR A 527 -15.85 3.72 20.34
C THR A 527 -15.80 2.57 21.36
N GLN A 528 -16.95 1.92 21.61
CA GLN A 528 -17.05 0.86 22.62
C GLN A 528 -16.44 -0.47 22.15
N SER A 529 -16.45 -0.77 20.85
CA SER A 529 -15.91 -2.03 20.30
C SER A 529 -14.38 -2.07 20.38
N GLU A 530 -13.70 -0.98 20.02
CA GLU A 530 -12.24 -0.83 20.08
C GLU A 530 -11.71 -0.93 21.52
N LEU A 531 -12.37 -0.23 22.45
CA LEU A 531 -12.03 -0.30 23.87
C LEU A 531 -12.19 -1.72 24.44
N ASN A 532 -13.24 -2.43 24.03
CA ASN A 532 -13.45 -3.83 24.44
C ASN A 532 -12.39 -4.76 23.84
N MET A 533 -11.96 -4.53 22.59
CA MET A 533 -10.88 -5.27 21.95
C MET A 533 -9.54 -5.07 22.70
N LEU A 534 -9.17 -3.81 23.00
CA LEU A 534 -7.94 -3.48 23.74
C LEU A 534 -7.93 -4.10 25.14
N ARG A 535 -9.05 -4.06 25.86
CA ARG A 535 -9.20 -4.71 27.18
C ARG A 535 -9.06 -6.22 27.13
N ARG A 536 -9.61 -6.88 26.10
CA ARG A 536 -9.47 -8.33 25.90
C ARG A 536 -8.03 -8.71 25.60
N ASN A 537 -7.37 -7.98 24.70
CA ASN A 537 -5.98 -8.26 24.38
C ASN A 537 -5.06 -8.05 25.60
N LEU A 538 -5.32 -7.02 26.41
CA LEU A 538 -4.60 -6.81 27.67
C LEU A 538 -4.81 -7.98 28.63
N ALA A 539 -6.04 -8.51 28.77
CA ALA A 539 -6.31 -9.66 29.62
C ALA A 539 -5.59 -10.95 29.15
N ILE A 540 -5.47 -11.17 27.84
CA ILE A 540 -4.67 -12.27 27.28
C ILE A 540 -3.20 -12.10 27.68
N ILE A 541 -2.63 -10.92 27.48
CA ILE A 541 -1.23 -10.63 27.85
C ILE A 541 -1.01 -10.77 29.35
N GLU A 542 -1.93 -10.28 30.18
CA GLU A 542 -1.83 -10.40 31.64
C GLU A 542 -1.92 -11.85 32.11
N THR A 543 -2.63 -12.71 31.38
CA THR A 543 -2.64 -14.15 31.62
C THR A 543 -1.26 -14.76 31.32
N ILE A 544 -0.63 -14.37 30.21
CA ILE A 544 0.75 -14.76 29.88
C ILE A 544 1.72 -14.31 30.99
N LEU A 545 1.58 -13.07 31.47
CA LEU A 545 2.45 -12.50 32.50
C LEU A 545 2.26 -13.10 33.90
N LYS A 546 1.08 -13.66 34.20
CA LYS A 546 0.76 -14.22 35.53
C LYS A 546 1.53 -15.50 35.83
N ASP A 547 1.76 -16.32 34.81
CA ASP A 547 2.38 -17.64 34.96
C ASP A 547 3.92 -17.61 34.79
N HIS A 548 4.51 -16.47 34.37
CA HIS A 548 5.95 -16.33 34.04
C HIS A 548 6.47 -17.33 33.00
N ASP A 549 5.57 -17.94 32.23
CA ASP A 549 5.89 -18.94 31.21
C ASP A 549 6.19 -18.25 29.88
N SER A 550 7.09 -18.82 29.10
CA SER A 550 7.40 -18.29 27.77
C SER A 550 6.15 -18.28 26.87
N ILE A 551 6.13 -17.44 25.81
CA ILE A 551 5.03 -17.47 24.82
C ILE A 551 4.81 -18.90 24.30
N LYS A 552 5.90 -19.65 24.12
CA LYS A 552 5.89 -21.05 23.71
C LYS A 552 5.18 -21.96 24.72
N ASP A 553 5.35 -21.73 26.02
CA ASP A 553 4.68 -22.50 27.07
C ASP A 553 3.18 -22.17 27.18
N PHE A 554 2.79 -20.92 26.94
CA PHE A 554 1.38 -20.55 26.78
C PHE A 554 0.72 -21.28 25.59
N PHE A 555 1.40 -21.32 24.43
CA PHE A 555 0.94 -22.08 23.27
C PHE A 555 0.83 -23.57 23.59
N ASN A 556 1.82 -24.15 24.29
CA ASN A 556 1.78 -25.55 24.73
C ASN A 556 0.55 -25.82 25.62
N LYS A 557 0.31 -24.99 26.64
CA LYS A 557 -0.86 -25.12 27.54
C LYS A 557 -2.19 -24.99 26.79
N SER A 558 -2.30 -24.02 25.89
CA SER A 558 -3.50 -23.80 25.07
C SER A 558 -3.76 -24.97 24.13
N THR A 559 -2.70 -25.52 23.53
CA THR A 559 -2.77 -26.73 22.70
C THR A 559 -3.29 -27.92 23.50
N VAL A 560 -2.79 -28.15 24.72
CA VAL A 560 -3.30 -29.21 25.60
C VAL A 560 -4.80 -29.03 25.87
N ALA A 561 -5.23 -27.81 26.17
CA ALA A 561 -6.64 -27.52 26.46
C ALA A 561 -7.56 -27.81 25.25
N GLU A 562 -7.14 -27.48 24.03
CA GLU A 562 -7.91 -27.78 22.82
C GLU A 562 -7.97 -29.27 22.51
N LEU A 563 -6.87 -30.01 22.72
CA LEU A 563 -6.84 -31.46 22.58
C LEU A 563 -7.76 -32.15 23.60
N ASP A 564 -7.77 -31.66 24.85
CA ASP A 564 -8.64 -32.19 25.91
C ASP A 564 -10.13 -31.94 25.62
N LYS A 565 -10.51 -30.78 25.04
CA LYS A 565 -11.88 -30.51 24.57
C LYS A 565 -12.35 -31.53 23.53
N SER A 566 -11.42 -32.02 22.72
CA SER A 566 -11.64 -33.08 21.73
C SER A 566 -11.42 -34.49 22.31
N HIS A 567 -11.43 -34.70 23.62
CA HIS A 567 -11.24 -36.03 24.24
C HIS A 567 -9.91 -36.74 23.90
N LEU A 568 -8.93 -36.02 23.33
CA LEU A 568 -7.63 -36.57 22.96
C LEU A 568 -6.63 -36.34 24.11
N LYS A 569 -6.75 -37.16 25.15
CA LYS A 569 -6.02 -36.98 26.42
C LYS A 569 -4.51 -37.00 26.21
N VAL A 570 -3.84 -35.90 26.58
CA VAL A 570 -2.37 -35.79 26.58
C VAL A 570 -1.79 -36.57 27.75
N GLU A 571 -1.07 -37.66 27.49
CA GLU A 571 -0.42 -38.47 28.53
C GLU A 571 0.94 -37.91 28.91
N ARG A 572 1.67 -37.36 27.93
CA ARG A 572 3.03 -36.85 28.13
C ARG A 572 3.45 -35.92 26.99
N MET A 573 4.19 -34.86 27.32
CA MET A 573 4.90 -34.04 26.35
C MET A 573 6.31 -34.57 26.07
N ILE A 574 6.74 -34.52 24.81
CA ILE A 574 8.11 -34.86 24.40
C ILE A 574 8.92 -33.55 24.34
N PRO A 575 10.06 -33.45 25.05
CA PRO A 575 10.89 -32.25 25.02
C PRO A 575 11.37 -31.93 23.60
N ASN A 576 11.02 -30.74 23.10
CA ASN A 576 11.44 -30.22 21.80
C ASN A 576 11.69 -28.70 21.88
N PRO A 577 12.80 -28.26 22.52
CA PRO A 577 13.00 -26.86 22.92
C PRO A 577 13.02 -25.88 21.75
N ASN A 578 13.43 -26.30 20.55
CA ASN A 578 13.53 -25.45 19.37
C ASN A 578 12.52 -25.80 18.26
N GLY A 579 11.52 -26.64 18.55
CA GLY A 579 10.53 -27.11 17.56
C GLY A 579 9.09 -27.07 18.06
N PRO A 580 8.11 -27.53 17.25
CA PRO A 580 6.70 -27.63 17.61
C PRO A 580 6.47 -28.41 18.91
N ALA A 581 5.31 -28.16 19.51
CA ALA A 581 4.80 -28.98 20.60
C ALA A 581 4.56 -30.40 20.11
N ILE A 582 5.24 -31.38 20.71
CA ILE A 582 5.03 -32.80 20.41
C ILE A 582 4.55 -33.51 21.65
N MET A 583 3.44 -34.23 21.51
CA MET A 583 2.69 -34.85 22.59
C MET A 583 2.42 -36.31 22.29
N VAL A 584 2.37 -37.14 23.32
CA VAL A 584 1.82 -38.49 23.23
C VAL A 584 0.43 -38.47 23.83
N CYS A 585 -0.57 -38.78 23.00
CA CYS A 585 -1.97 -38.74 23.37
C CYS A 585 -2.57 -40.14 23.30
N SER A 586 -3.43 -40.45 24.27
CA SER A 586 -4.22 -41.68 24.25
C SER A 586 -5.27 -41.59 23.14
N HIS A 587 -5.43 -42.65 22.36
CA HIS A 587 -6.51 -42.69 21.37
C HIS A 587 -7.87 -42.69 22.09
N PRO A 588 -8.85 -41.87 21.64
CA PRO A 588 -10.11 -41.67 22.36
C PRO A 588 -11.04 -42.91 22.39
N VAL A 589 -10.77 -43.94 21.59
CA VAL A 589 -11.66 -45.09 21.37
C VAL A 589 -10.89 -46.40 21.53
N ASP A 590 -9.75 -46.56 20.87
CA ASP A 590 -8.94 -47.77 20.94
C ASP A 590 -7.76 -47.63 21.94
N LYS A 591 -7.87 -48.27 23.09
CA LYS A 591 -6.84 -48.24 24.14
C LYS A 591 -5.54 -48.95 23.76
N HIS A 592 -5.53 -49.71 22.66
CA HIS A 592 -4.32 -50.36 22.14
C HIS A 592 -3.49 -49.43 21.24
N ILE A 593 -3.96 -48.21 20.99
CA ILE A 593 -3.31 -47.26 20.10
C ILE A 593 -3.06 -45.95 20.85
N VAL A 594 -1.92 -45.35 20.55
CA VAL A 594 -1.61 -43.97 20.92
C VAL A 594 -1.31 -43.15 19.68
N ARG A 595 -1.52 -41.85 19.78
CA ARG A 595 -1.18 -40.90 18.74
C ARG A 595 -0.03 -40.04 19.23
N ILE A 596 1.05 -39.99 18.46
CA ILE A 596 2.05 -38.92 18.61
C ILE A 596 1.48 -37.75 17.83
N VAL A 597 1.22 -36.64 18.52
CA VAL A 597 0.61 -35.44 17.98
C VAL A 597 1.65 -34.35 17.92
N ALA A 598 1.76 -33.69 16.78
CA ALA A 598 2.49 -32.45 16.62
C ALA A 598 1.54 -31.35 16.16
N VAL A 599 1.67 -30.19 16.78
CA VAL A 599 0.89 -29.02 16.41
C VAL A 599 1.83 -27.97 15.85
N ALA A 600 1.63 -27.65 14.58
CA ALA A 600 2.37 -26.59 13.91
C ALA A 600 1.94 -25.23 14.49
N GLU A 601 2.90 -24.34 14.71
CA GLU A 601 2.63 -22.98 15.20
C GLU A 601 1.63 -22.23 14.31
N LEU A 602 1.71 -22.44 12.98
CA LEU A 602 0.77 -21.88 12.02
C LEU A 602 -0.69 -22.31 12.29
N ALA A 603 -0.91 -23.57 12.69
CA ALA A 603 -2.25 -24.07 12.97
C ALA A 603 -2.83 -23.47 14.26
N MET A 604 -2.00 -23.26 15.30
CA MET A 604 -2.43 -22.55 16.50
C MET A 604 -2.73 -21.07 16.24
N LYS A 605 -1.92 -20.43 15.39
CA LYS A 605 -2.17 -19.05 14.96
C LYS A 605 -3.52 -18.93 14.26
N HIS A 606 -3.84 -19.85 13.35
CA HIS A 606 -5.12 -19.85 12.64
C HIS A 606 -6.34 -19.91 13.56
N VAL A 607 -6.29 -20.72 14.62
CA VAL A 607 -7.37 -20.81 15.63
C VAL A 607 -7.49 -19.50 16.43
N ILE A 608 -6.36 -18.88 16.79
CA ILE A 608 -6.35 -17.60 17.49
C ILE A 608 -6.91 -16.48 16.60
N ASP A 609 -6.54 -16.46 15.32
CA ASP A 609 -7.01 -15.47 14.35
C ASP A 609 -8.53 -15.63 14.11
N GLY A 610 -9.03 -16.87 14.02
CA GLY A 610 -10.47 -17.16 13.95
C GLY A 610 -11.25 -16.65 15.17
N ALA A 611 -10.74 -16.92 16.38
CA ALA A 611 -11.33 -16.42 17.61
C ALA A 611 -11.31 -14.88 17.71
N GLN A 612 -10.27 -14.23 17.16
CA GLN A 612 -10.21 -12.76 17.07
C GLN A 612 -11.23 -12.22 16.06
N ALA A 613 -11.39 -12.88 14.92
CA ALA A 613 -12.34 -12.49 13.89
C ALA A 613 -13.79 -12.56 14.41
N GLU A 614 -14.15 -13.60 15.16
CA GLU A 614 -15.47 -13.73 15.83
C GLU A 614 -15.76 -12.54 16.74
N VAL A 615 -14.77 -12.22 17.58
CA VAL A 615 -14.86 -11.16 18.59
C VAL A 615 -14.96 -9.78 17.95
N SER A 616 -14.32 -9.58 16.81
CA SER A 616 -14.40 -8.33 16.03
C SER A 616 -15.71 -8.20 15.24
N GLY A 617 -16.52 -9.26 15.16
CA GLY A 617 -17.72 -9.32 14.32
C GLY A 617 -17.39 -9.49 12.83
N ALA A 618 -16.13 -9.75 12.47
CA ALA A 618 -15.70 -9.99 11.10
C ALA A 618 -16.17 -11.35 10.57
N ILE A 619 -16.40 -12.31 11.47
CA ILE A 619 -17.06 -13.58 11.17
C ILE A 619 -18.15 -13.85 12.20
N THR A 620 -19.15 -14.63 11.81
CA THR A 620 -20.20 -15.11 12.68
C THR A 620 -19.67 -16.15 13.68
N ASN A 621 -20.38 -16.36 14.79
CA ASN A 621 -20.04 -17.44 15.74
C ASN A 621 -20.03 -18.82 15.06
N GLU A 622 -20.89 -19.04 14.05
CA GLU A 622 -20.92 -20.29 13.29
C GLU A 622 -19.64 -20.48 12.45
N GLU A 623 -19.12 -19.40 11.85
CA GLU A 623 -17.85 -19.43 11.10
C GLU A 623 -16.64 -19.57 12.01
N ALA A 624 -16.69 -19.00 13.21
CA ALA A 624 -15.65 -19.15 14.23
C ALA A 624 -15.59 -20.56 14.81
N ASP A 625 -16.75 -21.15 15.12
CA ASP A 625 -16.90 -22.53 15.59
C ASP A 625 -16.46 -23.55 14.51
N ALA A 626 -16.45 -23.15 13.23
CA ALA A 626 -15.94 -23.97 12.13
C ALA A 626 -14.40 -24.01 12.07
N VAL A 627 -13.68 -23.10 12.73
CA VAL A 627 -12.21 -23.06 12.74
C VAL A 627 -11.66 -24.15 13.66
N LYS A 628 -11.25 -25.27 13.07
CA LYS A 628 -10.67 -26.41 13.80
C LYS A 628 -9.16 -26.32 13.92
N LEU A 629 -8.63 -26.72 15.07
CA LEU A 629 -7.18 -26.90 15.24
C LEU A 629 -6.70 -28.07 14.40
N SER A 630 -5.91 -27.80 13.37
CA SER A 630 -5.30 -28.83 12.53
C SER A 630 -4.07 -29.43 13.22
N VAL A 631 -4.07 -30.75 13.41
CA VAL A 631 -2.98 -31.46 14.09
C VAL A 631 -2.40 -32.55 13.20
N LEU A 632 -1.06 -32.68 13.22
CA LEU A 632 -0.33 -33.74 12.52
C LEU A 632 -0.13 -34.91 13.48
N THR A 633 -0.37 -36.13 13.01
CA THR A 633 -0.30 -37.30 13.87
C THR A 633 0.37 -38.51 13.23
N ILE A 634 0.98 -39.34 14.06
CA ILE A 634 1.37 -40.70 13.73
C ILE A 634 0.83 -41.64 14.81
N ALA A 635 -0.01 -42.59 14.40
CA ALA A 635 -0.52 -43.65 15.27
C ALA A 635 0.56 -44.71 15.53
N ALA A 636 0.66 -45.14 16.77
CA ALA A 636 1.60 -46.16 17.23
C ALA A 636 0.92 -47.14 18.21
N PRO A 637 1.40 -48.39 18.30
CA PRO A 637 0.94 -49.33 19.33
C PRO A 637 1.15 -48.78 20.74
N ALA A 638 0.15 -48.89 21.62
CA ALA A 638 0.19 -48.36 22.98
C ALA A 638 1.32 -48.94 23.84
N GLU A 639 1.78 -50.14 23.53
CA GLU A 639 2.93 -50.79 24.17
C GLU A 639 4.27 -50.10 23.87
N GLU A 640 4.36 -49.33 22.79
CA GLU A 640 5.56 -48.57 22.40
C GLU A 640 5.65 -47.18 23.05
N VAL A 641 4.55 -46.67 23.62
CA VAL A 641 4.44 -45.33 24.26
C VAL A 641 5.62 -44.99 25.15
N LYS A 642 6.00 -45.94 26.02
CA LYS A 642 7.06 -45.71 27.02
C LYS A 642 8.44 -45.59 26.39
N LYS A 643 8.64 -46.10 25.17
CA LYS A 643 9.92 -46.13 24.45
C LYS A 643 10.09 -44.90 23.55
N ILE A 644 8.99 -44.29 23.10
CA ILE A 644 9.00 -43.08 22.28
C ILE A 644 9.66 -41.93 23.06
N ASN A 645 10.64 -41.27 22.45
CA ASN A 645 11.37 -40.13 23.00
C ASN A 645 11.74 -39.16 21.86
N ALA A 646 12.46 -38.08 22.15
CA ALA A 646 12.80 -37.06 21.16
C ALA A 646 13.59 -37.57 19.94
N SER A 647 14.31 -38.69 20.08
CA SER A 647 15.08 -39.32 18.98
C SER A 647 14.31 -40.41 18.21
N ASP A 648 13.05 -40.68 18.59
CA ASP A 648 12.20 -41.62 17.85
C ASP A 648 11.93 -41.06 16.45
N TRP A 649 12.03 -41.92 15.43
CA TRP A 649 11.89 -41.51 14.03
C TRP A 649 10.54 -40.84 13.74
N ARG A 650 9.46 -41.23 14.45
CA ARG A 650 8.12 -40.62 14.31
C ARG A 650 8.11 -39.18 14.81
N VAL A 651 8.83 -38.91 15.90
CA VAL A 651 8.96 -37.58 16.49
C VAL A 651 9.79 -36.68 15.58
N LEU A 652 10.92 -37.19 15.09
CA LEU A 652 11.78 -36.44 14.15
C LEU A 652 11.05 -36.12 12.84
N LEU A 653 10.24 -37.05 12.35
CA LEU A 653 9.42 -36.88 11.15
C LEU A 653 8.35 -35.79 11.34
N LEU A 654 7.60 -35.85 12.44
CA LEU A 654 6.61 -34.82 12.77
C LEU A 654 7.25 -33.44 12.97
N ASP A 655 8.40 -33.36 13.65
CA ASP A 655 9.16 -32.12 13.82
C ASP A 655 9.58 -31.51 12.48
N ALA A 656 10.21 -32.31 11.62
CA ALA A 656 10.71 -31.86 10.32
C ALA A 656 9.58 -31.31 9.43
N ILE A 657 8.46 -32.03 9.36
CA ILE A 657 7.33 -31.63 8.52
C ILE A 657 6.63 -30.38 9.07
N SER A 658 6.42 -30.31 10.38
CA SER A 658 5.83 -29.12 10.99
C SER A 658 6.68 -27.87 10.72
N ARG A 659 8.01 -27.99 10.78
CA ARG A 659 8.93 -26.90 10.42
C ARG A 659 8.84 -26.53 8.95
N GLN A 660 8.79 -27.51 8.06
CA GLN A 660 8.68 -27.25 6.62
C GLN A 660 7.37 -26.54 6.29
N MET A 661 6.24 -26.98 6.87
CA MET A 661 4.94 -26.32 6.69
C MET A 661 4.95 -24.89 7.18
N ASN A 662 5.57 -24.62 8.34
CA ASN A 662 5.75 -23.27 8.85
C ASN A 662 6.59 -22.41 7.90
N GLN A 663 7.65 -22.96 7.31
CA GLN A 663 8.49 -22.25 6.33
C GLN A 663 7.75 -21.95 5.03
N GLU A 664 6.90 -22.87 4.56
CA GLU A 664 6.10 -22.73 3.35
C GLU A 664 4.81 -21.90 3.57
N GLY A 665 4.43 -21.64 4.82
CA GLY A 665 3.18 -20.97 5.16
C GLY A 665 1.92 -21.78 4.78
N LYS A 666 2.04 -23.11 4.69
CA LYS A 666 0.94 -23.99 4.24
C LYS A 666 0.31 -24.74 5.40
N MET A 667 -1.02 -24.71 5.46
CA MET A 667 -1.78 -25.51 6.41
C MET A 667 -1.74 -27.00 6.05
N PRO A 668 -1.86 -27.89 7.05
CA PRO A 668 -2.00 -29.32 6.79
C PRO A 668 -3.27 -29.63 5.98
N GLU A 669 -3.12 -30.34 4.88
CA GLU A 669 -4.23 -30.79 4.04
C GLU A 669 -3.99 -32.21 3.49
N PRO A 670 -5.05 -32.97 3.16
CA PRO A 670 -4.91 -34.30 2.55
C PRO A 670 -4.22 -34.19 1.19
N GLY A 671 -3.33 -35.14 0.89
CA GLY A 671 -2.57 -35.16 -0.37
C GLY A 671 -1.31 -34.29 -0.35
N TYR A 672 -1.02 -33.56 0.74
CA TYR A 672 0.29 -32.95 0.94
C TYR A 672 1.37 -34.04 0.92
N MET A 673 2.35 -33.92 0.02
CA MET A 673 3.42 -34.90 -0.16
C MET A 673 4.80 -34.25 -0.16
N VAL A 674 5.74 -34.89 0.51
CA VAL A 674 7.16 -34.51 0.47
C VAL A 674 7.96 -35.70 -0.04
N THR A 675 8.65 -35.50 -1.16
CA THR A 675 9.54 -36.51 -1.78
C THR A 675 10.98 -36.01 -1.74
N CYS A 676 11.92 -36.88 -1.41
CA CYS A 676 13.32 -36.50 -1.29
C CYS A 676 14.17 -37.07 -2.43
N THR A 677 15.16 -36.29 -2.85
CA THR A 677 15.99 -36.54 -4.04
C THR A 677 17.22 -37.41 -3.75
N SER A 678 17.51 -37.77 -2.49
CA SER A 678 18.62 -38.64 -2.07
C SER A 678 18.21 -39.59 -0.92
N SER A 679 18.85 -40.77 -0.81
CA SER A 679 18.67 -41.85 0.19
C SER A 679 18.35 -41.40 1.65
N PRO A 680 17.73 -42.28 2.46
CA PRO A 680 16.54 -42.01 3.26
C PRO A 680 16.60 -40.70 4.05
N THR A 681 15.54 -39.90 3.87
CA THR A 681 15.33 -38.57 4.44
C THR A 681 15.43 -38.54 5.96
N PHE A 682 15.03 -39.63 6.60
CA PHE A 682 14.96 -39.73 8.06
C PHE A 682 15.99 -40.75 8.53
N PRO A 683 16.96 -40.34 9.38
CA PRO A 683 18.00 -41.22 9.88
C PRO A 683 17.41 -42.53 10.43
N ASN A 684 17.98 -43.66 10.01
CA ASN A 684 17.59 -45.00 10.47
C ASN A 684 16.17 -45.46 10.07
N THR A 685 15.59 -44.92 9.00
CA THR A 685 14.34 -45.43 8.42
C THR A 685 14.52 -45.86 6.96
N PRO A 686 13.67 -46.76 6.43
CA PRO A 686 13.70 -47.14 5.03
C PRO A 686 12.88 -46.20 4.12
N PHE A 687 12.29 -45.15 4.69
CA PHE A 687 11.35 -44.26 4.00
C PHE A 687 12.07 -43.15 3.23
N ALA A 688 11.58 -42.84 2.04
CA ALA A 688 12.13 -41.85 1.11
C ALA A 688 11.23 -40.61 0.93
N GLY A 689 10.06 -40.60 1.57
CA GLY A 689 9.12 -39.48 1.56
C GLY A 689 7.98 -39.70 2.53
N MET A 690 6.95 -38.87 2.42
CA MET A 690 5.72 -39.00 3.20
C MET A 690 4.52 -38.45 2.41
N CYS A 691 3.31 -38.81 2.84
CA CYS A 691 2.08 -38.12 2.49
C CYS A 691 1.20 -37.89 3.72
N LEU A 692 0.39 -36.84 3.66
CA LEU A 692 -0.72 -36.63 4.59
C LEU A 692 -2.02 -37.19 4.04
N CYS A 693 -2.79 -37.82 4.91
CA CYS A 693 -4.17 -38.19 4.65
C CYS A 693 -5.05 -37.81 5.84
N GLU A 694 -6.36 -37.89 5.65
CA GLU A 694 -7.28 -37.85 6.78
C GLU A 694 -7.01 -39.02 7.74
N ALA A 695 -7.37 -38.84 9.01
CA ALA A 695 -7.25 -39.89 10.01
C ALA A 695 -8.02 -41.16 9.59
N TRP A 696 -7.36 -42.31 9.70
CA TRP A 696 -7.87 -43.61 9.24
C TRP A 696 -8.90 -44.26 10.14
N ASP A 697 -8.95 -43.87 11.39
CA ASP A 697 -9.95 -44.31 12.36
C ASP A 697 -11.19 -43.43 12.28
N ALA A 698 -12.33 -43.94 12.77
CA ALA A 698 -13.60 -43.18 12.85
C ALA A 698 -13.55 -41.99 13.82
N VAL A 699 -12.36 -41.62 14.31
CA VAL A 699 -12.14 -40.55 15.28
C VAL A 699 -12.45 -39.19 14.67
N SER A 700 -12.18 -38.97 13.38
CA SER A 700 -12.48 -37.71 12.68
C SER A 700 -13.96 -37.28 12.77
N ALA A 701 -14.89 -38.23 12.89
CA ALA A 701 -16.32 -37.96 13.04
C ALA A 701 -16.77 -37.61 14.48
N SER A 702 -15.89 -37.77 15.48
CA SER A 702 -16.21 -37.61 16.91
C SER A 702 -15.56 -36.40 17.59
N LEU A 703 -14.72 -35.66 16.86
CA LEU A 703 -13.93 -34.55 17.38
C LEU A 703 -14.48 -33.22 16.85
N ASN A 704 -15.00 -32.41 17.76
CA ASN A 704 -15.67 -31.17 17.39
C ASN A 704 -14.68 -30.00 17.17
N SER A 705 -13.55 -29.97 17.88
CA SER A 705 -12.62 -28.82 17.88
C SER A 705 -11.30 -29.02 17.14
N ILE A 706 -10.98 -30.23 16.66
CA ILE A 706 -9.71 -30.51 15.95
C ILE A 706 -9.92 -31.25 14.63
N ALA A 707 -9.03 -31.00 13.67
CA ALA A 707 -8.88 -31.74 12.42
C ALA A 707 -7.59 -32.58 12.49
N ILE A 708 -7.69 -33.88 12.28
CA ILE A 708 -6.55 -34.80 12.40
C ILE A 708 -6.06 -35.20 11.01
N TYR A 709 -4.78 -34.93 10.76
CA TYR A 709 -4.07 -35.40 9.59
C TYR A 709 -3.05 -36.46 9.99
N GLU A 710 -3.15 -37.63 9.38
CA GLU A 710 -2.25 -38.75 9.61
C GLU A 710 -1.08 -38.67 8.64
N LEU A 711 0.13 -38.78 9.18
CA LEU A 711 1.35 -38.80 8.40
C LEU A 711 1.72 -40.25 8.07
N VAL A 712 1.72 -40.56 6.78
CA VAL A 712 2.12 -41.88 6.27
C VAL A 712 3.50 -41.77 5.62
N PRO A 713 4.54 -42.38 6.19
CA PRO A 713 5.85 -42.42 5.57
C PRO A 713 5.87 -43.40 4.38
N LEU A 714 6.54 -42.99 3.30
CA LEU A 714 6.51 -43.66 2.00
C LEU A 714 7.88 -44.24 1.63
N TYR A 715 7.88 -45.44 1.06
CA TYR A 715 9.04 -46.02 0.37
C TYR A 715 9.31 -45.28 -0.94
N ALA A 716 10.53 -45.40 -1.47
CA ALA A 716 10.90 -44.77 -2.74
C ALA A 716 9.96 -45.18 -3.90
N ASN A 717 9.57 -46.46 -3.94
CA ASN A 717 8.61 -46.99 -4.89
C ASN A 717 7.23 -46.33 -4.77
N GLU A 718 6.77 -46.05 -3.56
CA GLU A 718 5.46 -45.45 -3.31
C GLU A 718 5.45 -43.95 -3.67
N CYS A 719 6.56 -43.25 -3.42
CA CYS A 719 6.77 -41.89 -3.89
C CYS A 719 6.72 -41.83 -5.43
N ASP A 720 7.45 -42.73 -6.10
CA ASP A 720 7.48 -42.82 -7.56
C ASP A 720 6.08 -43.20 -8.10
N PHE A 721 5.33 -44.07 -7.42
CA PHE A 721 3.94 -44.40 -7.77
C PHE A 721 3.02 -43.19 -7.64
N ALA A 722 3.06 -42.47 -6.52
CA ALA A 722 2.22 -41.29 -6.29
C ALA A 722 2.51 -40.17 -7.29
N ALA A 723 3.78 -39.97 -7.67
CA ALA A 723 4.15 -39.02 -8.70
C ALA A 723 3.53 -39.37 -10.08
N LEU A 724 3.34 -40.66 -10.37
CA LEU A 724 2.81 -41.14 -11.65
C LEU A 724 1.28 -41.27 -11.68
N TYR A 725 0.66 -41.66 -10.56
CA TYR A 725 -0.75 -42.04 -10.49
C TYR A 725 -1.59 -41.14 -9.60
N GLY A 726 -0.97 -40.23 -8.85
CA GLY A 726 -1.63 -39.35 -7.89
C GLY A 726 -1.78 -39.98 -6.50
N HIS A 727 -2.02 -39.11 -5.51
CA HIS A 727 -2.11 -39.50 -4.10
C HIS A 727 -3.33 -40.41 -3.80
N GLU A 728 -4.48 -40.19 -4.44
CA GLU A 728 -5.70 -41.00 -4.22
C GLU A 728 -5.46 -42.49 -4.54
N LYS A 729 -4.82 -42.77 -5.68
CA LYS A 729 -4.47 -44.15 -6.07
C LYS A 729 -3.43 -44.77 -5.16
N LEU A 730 -2.51 -43.97 -4.62
CA LEU A 730 -1.57 -44.45 -3.61
C LEU A 730 -2.33 -44.85 -2.33
N LEU A 731 -3.30 -44.04 -1.88
CA LEU A 731 -4.13 -44.35 -0.71
C LEU A 731 -4.93 -45.65 -0.93
N GLU A 732 -5.53 -45.86 -2.11
CA GLU A 732 -6.20 -47.13 -2.45
C GLU A 732 -5.28 -48.36 -2.35
N ARG A 733 -3.99 -48.20 -2.64
CA ARG A 733 -2.99 -49.27 -2.49
C ARG A 733 -2.56 -49.46 -1.05
N LEU A 734 -2.32 -48.36 -0.33
CA LEU A 734 -2.01 -48.40 1.09
C LEU A 734 -3.13 -49.12 1.86
N GLN A 735 -4.41 -48.87 1.54
CA GLN A 735 -5.57 -49.59 2.12
C GLN A 735 -5.51 -51.11 2.00
N LYS A 736 -4.88 -51.62 0.94
CA LYS A 736 -4.74 -53.07 0.71
C LYS A 736 -3.60 -53.67 1.52
N THR A 737 -2.76 -52.82 2.11
CA THR A 737 -1.68 -53.21 3.04
C THR A 737 -2.07 -52.87 4.47
N ASN A 738 -1.49 -53.57 5.44
CA ASN A 738 -1.68 -53.22 6.85
C ASN A 738 -0.71 -52.09 7.25
N PHE A 739 -0.98 -50.87 6.81
CA PHE A 739 -0.08 -49.72 7.00
C PHE A 739 -0.32 -48.92 8.29
N TRP A 740 -1.43 -49.18 8.99
CA TRP A 740 -1.85 -48.47 10.20
C TRP A 740 -2.11 -49.45 11.36
N PRO A 741 -1.66 -49.18 12.61
CA PRO A 741 -0.78 -48.07 13.01
C PRO A 741 0.60 -48.18 12.33
N VAL A 742 1.26 -47.04 12.14
CA VAL A 742 2.45 -46.97 11.29
C VAL A 742 3.63 -47.67 11.97
N SER A 743 4.15 -48.71 11.31
CA SER A 743 5.34 -49.46 11.71
C SER A 743 6.52 -49.17 10.77
N ILE A 744 7.74 -49.24 11.31
CA ILE A 744 8.97 -49.15 10.50
C ILE A 744 9.14 -50.35 9.56
N ASP A 745 8.55 -51.49 9.91
CA ASP A 745 8.60 -52.74 9.17
C ASP A 745 7.38 -52.92 8.23
N ARG A 746 6.67 -51.83 7.92
CA ARG A 746 5.50 -51.87 7.04
C ARG A 746 5.87 -52.41 5.66
N GLU A 747 4.99 -53.18 5.05
CA GLU A 747 5.18 -53.60 3.65
C GLU A 747 5.05 -52.41 2.68
N ASP A 748 5.98 -52.31 1.73
CA ASP A 748 5.88 -51.41 0.58
C ASP A 748 4.71 -51.85 -0.32
N CYS A 749 3.66 -51.03 -0.39
CA CYS A 749 2.44 -51.34 -1.16
C CYS A 749 2.67 -51.38 -2.67
N CYS A 750 3.85 -50.95 -3.11
CA CYS A 750 4.31 -50.94 -4.49
C CYS A 750 5.46 -51.93 -4.74
N ALA A 751 5.76 -52.83 -3.80
CA ALA A 751 6.77 -53.88 -4.00
C ALA A 751 6.34 -55.01 -4.96
N SER A 752 5.04 -55.16 -5.25
CA SER A 752 4.52 -56.24 -6.10
C SER A 752 4.82 -56.03 -7.60
N ALA A 753 4.75 -57.11 -8.39
CA ALA A 753 5.04 -57.07 -9.83
C ALA A 753 3.98 -56.33 -10.68
N GLU A 754 2.85 -55.94 -10.10
CA GLU A 754 1.76 -55.25 -10.82
C GLU A 754 2.07 -53.77 -11.13
N TRP A 755 3.11 -53.21 -10.52
CA TRP A 755 3.65 -51.91 -10.90
C TRP A 755 5.18 -51.96 -10.80
N ARG A 756 5.87 -51.51 -11.85
CA ARG A 756 7.31 -51.28 -11.82
C ARG A 756 7.59 -49.96 -12.54
N PRO A 757 8.55 -49.16 -12.07
CA PRO A 757 9.04 -48.04 -12.87
C PRO A 757 9.52 -48.59 -14.21
N LEU A 758 9.17 -47.92 -15.31
CA LEU A 758 9.49 -48.36 -16.68
C LEU A 758 10.97 -48.72 -16.85
N ILE A 759 11.85 -47.92 -16.25
CA ILE A 759 13.29 -48.17 -16.15
C ILE A 759 13.71 -47.84 -14.73
N PRO A 760 14.28 -48.80 -13.96
CA PRO A 760 14.84 -48.50 -12.65
C PRO A 760 15.87 -47.37 -12.74
N LYS A 761 15.86 -46.42 -11.78
CA LYS A 761 16.80 -45.28 -11.77
C LYS A 761 18.27 -45.70 -11.91
N SER A 762 18.65 -46.84 -11.33
CA SER A 762 20.01 -47.40 -11.43
C SER A 762 20.41 -47.90 -12.83
N GLN A 763 19.45 -48.06 -13.74
CA GLN A 763 19.65 -48.53 -15.11
C GLN A 763 19.58 -47.40 -16.14
N ILE A 764 19.19 -46.18 -15.73
CA ILE A 764 19.13 -45.00 -16.60
C ILE A 764 20.57 -44.57 -16.93
N ARG A 765 20.90 -44.59 -18.22
CA ARG A 765 22.20 -44.11 -18.74
C ARG A 765 22.08 -42.64 -19.16
N PRO A 766 23.15 -41.83 -19.08
CA PRO A 766 23.14 -40.47 -19.64
C PRO A 766 23.20 -40.56 -21.17
N MET A 767 22.04 -40.56 -21.83
CA MET A 767 21.89 -40.64 -23.29
C MET A 767 21.83 -39.27 -23.97
N ILE A 768 21.62 -38.21 -23.19
CA ILE A 768 21.56 -36.83 -23.65
C ILE A 768 22.71 -36.05 -23.00
N GLU A 769 23.40 -35.23 -23.79
CA GLU A 769 24.51 -34.39 -23.34
C GLU A 769 24.13 -32.89 -23.35
N GLY A 770 24.88 -32.06 -22.63
CA GLY A 770 24.71 -30.61 -22.62
C GLY A 770 23.50 -30.12 -21.80
N PRO A 771 23.01 -28.89 -22.05
CA PRO A 771 21.95 -28.26 -21.25
C PRO A 771 20.62 -29.02 -21.23
N MET A 772 20.35 -29.89 -22.22
CA MET A 772 19.14 -30.72 -22.27
C MET A 772 19.22 -31.97 -21.37
N ALA A 773 20.40 -32.33 -20.84
CA ALA A 773 20.60 -33.54 -20.06
C ALA A 773 19.79 -33.55 -18.74
N THR A 774 19.45 -32.36 -18.22
CA THR A 774 18.65 -32.18 -16.99
C THR A 774 17.27 -31.57 -17.27
N ALA A 775 16.89 -31.45 -18.55
CA ALA A 775 15.60 -30.87 -18.93
C ALA A 775 14.48 -31.91 -18.83
N TYR A 776 13.26 -31.46 -18.54
CA TYR A 776 12.09 -32.33 -18.55
C TYR A 776 11.29 -32.21 -19.85
N ALA A 777 10.49 -33.23 -20.12
CA ALA A 777 9.50 -33.29 -21.18
C ALA A 777 8.12 -33.61 -20.64
N TRP A 778 7.10 -33.38 -21.47
CA TRP A 778 5.74 -33.82 -21.19
C TRP A 778 5.40 -35.07 -21.96
N VAL A 779 4.71 -35.99 -21.31
CA VAL A 779 4.32 -37.27 -21.90
C VAL A 779 2.91 -37.66 -21.49
N THR A 780 2.18 -38.31 -22.39
CA THR A 780 0.85 -38.85 -22.06
C THR A 780 0.93 -40.00 -21.06
N PRO A 781 -0.05 -40.15 -20.15
CA PRO A 781 -0.08 -41.21 -19.14
C PRO A 781 0.08 -42.62 -19.72
N GLY A 782 -0.45 -42.92 -20.91
CA GLY A 782 -0.32 -44.24 -21.53
C GLY A 782 1.12 -44.73 -21.67
N VAL A 783 2.06 -43.84 -21.97
CA VAL A 783 3.49 -44.18 -22.07
C VAL A 783 4.02 -44.62 -20.71
N LEU A 784 3.80 -43.81 -19.66
CA LEU A 784 4.37 -44.06 -18.34
C LEU A 784 3.64 -45.13 -17.53
N GLN A 785 2.32 -45.20 -17.64
CA GLN A 785 1.47 -46.05 -16.81
C GLN A 785 1.17 -47.41 -17.44
N LYS A 786 1.17 -47.52 -18.77
CA LYS A 786 0.88 -48.77 -19.51
C LYS A 786 2.05 -49.27 -20.34
N GLY A 787 3.15 -48.50 -20.44
CA GLY A 787 4.29 -48.85 -21.28
C GLY A 787 3.99 -48.77 -22.77
N GLU A 788 3.09 -47.87 -23.19
CA GLU A 788 2.82 -47.64 -24.61
C GLU A 788 4.03 -47.01 -25.31
N ASP A 789 4.37 -47.51 -26.50
CA ASP A 789 5.36 -46.86 -27.35
C ASP A 789 4.91 -45.45 -27.75
N ILE A 790 5.86 -44.58 -28.06
CA ILE A 790 5.60 -43.20 -28.46
C ILE A 790 5.17 -43.20 -29.93
N GLY A 791 3.93 -42.80 -30.21
CA GLY A 791 3.41 -42.70 -31.57
C GLY A 791 3.73 -41.38 -32.25
N ILE A 792 3.63 -40.27 -31.51
CA ILE A 792 3.91 -38.92 -32.00
C ILE A 792 4.70 -38.14 -30.96
N PHE A 793 5.65 -37.33 -31.41
CA PHE A 793 6.31 -36.36 -30.55
C PHE A 793 6.62 -35.08 -31.31
N TYR A 794 6.58 -33.96 -30.60
CA TYR A 794 6.68 -32.64 -31.21
C TYR A 794 7.28 -31.62 -30.24
N ARG A 795 7.84 -30.54 -30.80
CA ARG A 795 8.52 -29.49 -30.04
C ARG A 795 7.69 -28.22 -29.97
N ARG A 796 7.38 -27.78 -28.76
CA ARG A 796 6.86 -26.46 -28.39
C ARG A 796 8.03 -25.54 -27.99
N LYS A 797 7.71 -24.27 -27.74
CA LYS A 797 8.67 -23.31 -27.19
C LYS A 797 9.19 -23.83 -25.83
N PRO A 798 10.52 -24.01 -25.67
CA PRO A 798 11.09 -24.37 -24.38
C PRO A 798 10.92 -23.22 -23.36
N ASP A 799 10.80 -23.56 -22.08
CA ASP A 799 10.61 -22.59 -20.99
C ASP A 799 11.25 -23.08 -19.68
N GLY A 800 12.27 -22.37 -19.20
CA GLY A 800 13.06 -22.77 -18.03
C GLY A 800 13.63 -24.19 -18.18
N ALA A 801 13.26 -25.10 -17.26
CA ALA A 801 13.67 -26.50 -17.27
C ALA A 801 12.86 -27.38 -18.25
N PHE A 802 11.81 -26.84 -18.89
CA PHE A 802 11.06 -27.54 -19.92
C PHE A 802 11.83 -27.55 -21.24
N SER A 803 12.13 -28.74 -21.76
CA SER A 803 12.87 -28.94 -23.02
C SER A 803 12.11 -28.48 -24.27
N GLY A 804 10.81 -28.20 -24.14
CA GLY A 804 9.90 -27.97 -25.26
C GLY A 804 9.30 -29.25 -25.83
N TRP A 805 9.78 -30.44 -25.45
CA TRP A 805 9.33 -31.69 -26.05
C TRP A 805 8.06 -32.25 -25.40
N VAL A 806 7.13 -32.68 -26.25
CA VAL A 806 5.88 -33.36 -25.86
C VAL A 806 5.78 -34.69 -26.61
N PHE A 807 5.51 -35.78 -25.88
CA PHE A 807 5.48 -37.15 -26.38
C PHE A 807 4.10 -37.79 -26.13
N LEU A 808 3.52 -38.39 -27.16
CA LEU A 808 2.19 -38.99 -27.11
C LEU A 808 2.29 -40.50 -27.38
N GLY A 809 1.59 -41.28 -26.56
CA GLY A 809 1.44 -42.72 -26.74
C GLY A 809 0.69 -43.06 -28.02
N THR A 810 0.91 -44.27 -28.52
CA THR A 810 0.26 -44.81 -29.73
C THR A 810 -1.27 -44.90 -29.64
N SER A 811 -1.84 -45.00 -28.43
CA SER A 811 -3.30 -45.07 -28.25
C SER A 811 -3.99 -43.70 -28.12
N GLU A 812 -3.21 -42.63 -27.95
CA GLU A 812 -3.71 -41.31 -27.58
C GLU A 812 -4.19 -40.50 -28.79
N ARG A 813 -5.32 -39.80 -28.62
CA ARG A 813 -5.89 -38.94 -29.66
C ARG A 813 -5.55 -37.49 -29.36
N MET A 814 -4.96 -36.79 -30.33
CA MET A 814 -4.88 -35.34 -30.32
C MET A 814 -6.29 -34.77 -30.55
N ASP A 815 -6.99 -34.46 -29.47
CA ASP A 815 -8.22 -33.67 -29.51
C ASP A 815 -7.97 -32.26 -28.96
N GLU A 816 -8.94 -31.36 -29.15
CA GLU A 816 -8.88 -29.98 -28.65
C GLU A 816 -8.87 -29.90 -27.10
N ASN A 817 -9.05 -31.03 -26.39
CA ASN A 817 -9.11 -31.12 -24.94
C ASN A 817 -7.81 -31.63 -24.28
N LEU A 818 -6.71 -31.78 -25.03
CA LEU A 818 -5.41 -32.20 -24.50
C LEU A 818 -4.67 -31.01 -23.86
N THR A 819 -5.08 -30.65 -22.64
CA THR A 819 -4.46 -29.60 -21.82
C THR A 819 -3.20 -30.09 -21.11
N SER A 820 -2.32 -29.17 -20.71
CA SER A 820 -1.09 -29.47 -19.95
C SER A 820 -1.37 -30.29 -18.68
N SER A 821 -2.54 -30.11 -18.06
CA SER A 821 -3.00 -30.84 -16.86
C SER A 821 -3.24 -32.34 -17.07
N LYS A 822 -3.31 -32.82 -18.33
CA LYS A 822 -3.45 -34.25 -18.66
C LYS A 822 -2.12 -34.91 -19.04
N LEU A 823 -1.03 -34.15 -19.06
CA LEU A 823 0.31 -34.64 -19.38
C LEU A 823 1.11 -34.82 -18.11
N LEU A 824 1.98 -35.84 -18.08
CA LEU A 824 2.90 -36.10 -17.00
C LEU A 824 4.27 -35.51 -17.35
N GLN A 825 4.93 -34.94 -16.33
CA GLN A 825 6.30 -34.47 -16.45
C GLN A 825 7.27 -35.64 -16.24
N ILE A 826 8.25 -35.77 -17.13
CA ILE A 826 9.33 -36.75 -16.98
C ILE A 826 10.66 -36.15 -17.40
N ASP A 827 11.73 -36.55 -16.74
CA ASP A 827 13.10 -36.24 -17.15
C ASP A 827 13.35 -36.76 -18.59
N LEU A 828 13.85 -35.88 -19.47
CA LEU A 828 14.00 -36.19 -20.89
C LEU A 828 15.01 -37.32 -21.11
N ASN A 829 16.04 -37.41 -20.26
CA ASN A 829 17.04 -38.46 -20.34
C ASN A 829 16.45 -39.83 -19.95
N THR A 830 15.53 -39.86 -18.99
CA THR A 830 14.75 -41.07 -18.66
C THR A 830 13.94 -41.52 -19.87
N LEU A 831 13.28 -40.59 -20.56
CA LEU A 831 12.51 -40.92 -21.77
C LEU A 831 13.41 -41.38 -22.93
N ALA A 832 14.61 -40.82 -23.06
CA ALA A 832 15.61 -41.28 -24.03
C ALA A 832 16.08 -42.71 -23.77
N ASN A 833 16.12 -43.16 -22.51
CA ASN A 833 16.39 -44.57 -22.20
C ASN A 833 15.20 -45.47 -22.55
N TYR A 834 13.97 -44.97 -22.41
CA TYR A 834 12.75 -45.70 -22.75
C TYR A 834 12.56 -45.83 -24.26
N ALA A 835 12.77 -44.75 -25.01
CA ALA A 835 12.66 -44.69 -26.45
C ALA A 835 13.95 -44.13 -27.08
N PRO A 836 15.03 -44.95 -27.19
CA PRO A 836 16.34 -44.51 -27.69
C PRO A 836 16.32 -43.77 -29.04
N TYR A 837 15.36 -44.09 -29.90
CA TYR A 837 15.24 -43.49 -31.22
C TYR A 837 14.94 -41.99 -31.17
N ILE A 838 14.41 -41.43 -30.07
CA ILE A 838 14.09 -40.00 -29.98
C ILE A 838 15.34 -39.12 -29.96
N VAL A 839 16.48 -39.64 -29.47
CA VAL A 839 17.71 -38.87 -29.24
C VAL A 839 18.17 -38.17 -30.53
N GLY A 840 18.07 -38.84 -31.67
CA GLY A 840 18.44 -38.28 -32.97
C GLY A 840 17.58 -37.11 -33.46
N PHE A 841 16.49 -36.79 -32.76
CA PHE A 841 15.54 -35.75 -33.14
C PHE A 841 15.48 -34.59 -32.13
N LEU A 842 16.15 -34.69 -30.98
CA LEU A 842 16.02 -33.72 -29.89
C LEU A 842 16.57 -32.32 -30.23
N ASP A 843 17.44 -32.22 -31.25
CA ASP A 843 17.98 -30.96 -31.77
C ASP A 843 17.06 -30.25 -32.77
N ALA A 844 15.93 -30.84 -33.16
CA ALA A 844 15.02 -30.26 -34.15
C ALA A 844 14.36 -28.96 -33.64
N GLU A 845 14.14 -27.99 -34.53
CA GLU A 845 13.61 -26.67 -34.17
C GLU A 845 12.19 -26.68 -33.58
N GLU A 846 11.80 -25.58 -32.92
CA GLU A 846 10.43 -25.36 -32.48
C GLU A 846 9.44 -25.61 -33.62
N LYS A 847 8.26 -26.16 -33.30
CA LYS A 847 7.23 -26.56 -34.27
C LYS A 847 7.66 -27.71 -35.20
N SER A 848 8.69 -28.47 -34.83
CA SER A 848 8.95 -29.79 -35.43
C SER A 848 8.01 -30.84 -34.84
N ALA A 849 7.54 -31.76 -35.68
CA ALA A 849 6.70 -32.88 -35.28
C ALA A 849 7.12 -34.15 -36.01
N PHE A 850 7.04 -35.28 -35.31
CA PHE A 850 7.50 -36.58 -35.78
C PHE A 850 6.48 -37.66 -35.43
N ARG A 851 6.34 -38.64 -36.31
CA ARG A 851 5.52 -39.84 -36.11
C ARG A 851 6.40 -41.08 -36.19
N HIS A 852 6.29 -41.93 -35.19
CA HIS A 852 6.84 -43.28 -35.19
C HIS A 852 5.80 -44.25 -35.77
N ASP A 853 6.21 -45.14 -36.66
CA ASP A 853 5.32 -46.09 -37.34
C ASP A 853 5.14 -47.43 -36.59
N GLY A 854 5.72 -47.56 -35.38
CA GLY A 854 5.70 -48.79 -34.59
C GLY A 854 6.60 -49.91 -35.13
N CYS A 855 7.26 -49.71 -36.27
CA CYS A 855 8.13 -50.67 -36.95
C CYS A 855 9.61 -50.25 -36.92
N GLY A 856 9.93 -49.15 -36.23
CA GLY A 856 11.28 -48.63 -36.04
C GLY A 856 11.64 -47.44 -36.94
N SER A 857 10.71 -46.93 -37.76
CA SER A 857 10.93 -45.75 -38.59
C SER A 857 10.24 -44.51 -38.02
N VAL A 858 10.97 -43.41 -37.94
CA VAL A 858 10.44 -42.09 -37.56
C VAL A 858 10.38 -41.20 -38.79
N SER A 859 9.23 -40.60 -39.05
CA SER A 859 9.01 -39.65 -40.15
C SER A 859 8.61 -38.28 -39.64
N LYS A 860 9.12 -37.22 -40.27
CA LYS A 860 8.70 -35.84 -39.97
C LYS A 860 7.30 -35.61 -40.54
N ILE A 861 6.42 -34.98 -39.76
CA ILE A 861 5.05 -34.64 -40.15
C ILE A 861 4.81 -33.13 -40.01
N GLU A 862 3.77 -32.61 -40.68
CA GLU A 862 3.39 -31.21 -40.52
C GLU A 862 2.76 -30.97 -39.15
N TYR A 863 3.34 -30.03 -38.40
CA TYR A 863 2.88 -29.63 -37.06
C TYR A 863 1.38 -29.26 -37.03
N ALA A 864 0.90 -28.54 -38.06
CA ALA A 864 -0.51 -28.13 -38.16
C ALA A 864 -1.49 -29.30 -38.44
N THR A 865 -0.98 -30.46 -38.89
CA THR A 865 -1.80 -31.61 -39.29
C THR A 865 -1.80 -32.74 -38.26
N MET A 866 -1.22 -32.52 -37.08
CA MET A 866 -1.16 -33.47 -35.97
C MET A 866 -2.57 -33.77 -35.43
N LYS A 867 -3.33 -34.64 -36.11
CA LYS A 867 -4.69 -35.04 -35.71
C LYS A 867 -4.80 -36.48 -35.21
N TYR A 868 -3.79 -37.33 -35.44
CA TYR A 868 -3.87 -38.77 -35.18
C TYR A 868 -2.52 -39.39 -34.82
N ALA A 869 -2.39 -40.02 -33.63
CA ALA A 869 -1.30 -40.97 -33.34
C ALA A 869 -1.68 -42.42 -33.68
N GLY A 870 -2.88 -42.66 -34.22
CA GLY A 870 -3.35 -43.99 -34.59
C GLY A 870 -2.43 -44.64 -35.62
N ILE A 871 -1.63 -45.59 -35.17
CA ILE A 871 -1.05 -46.61 -36.04
C ILE A 871 -2.26 -47.35 -36.66
N PRO A 872 -2.33 -47.51 -38.00
CA PRO A 872 -3.36 -48.33 -38.61
C PRO A 872 -3.34 -49.72 -37.98
N ASP A 873 -4.52 -50.31 -37.77
CA ASP A 873 -4.82 -51.60 -37.10
C ASP A 873 -4.18 -52.85 -37.78
N ALA A 874 -3.08 -52.69 -38.51
CA ALA A 874 -2.39 -53.73 -39.26
C ALA A 874 -0.95 -53.92 -38.74
N GLY A 875 -0.83 -54.64 -37.63
CA GLY A 875 0.30 -55.56 -37.37
C GLY A 875 1.63 -54.96 -36.88
N GLY A 876 1.88 -55.08 -35.58
CA GLY A 876 3.20 -55.01 -34.97
C GLY A 876 3.25 -55.89 -33.71
N ARG A 877 4.22 -56.79 -33.60
CA ARG A 877 4.27 -57.89 -32.63
C ARG A 877 4.33 -57.41 -31.18
N ARG A 878 3.49 -58.01 -30.31
CA ARG A 878 3.75 -58.10 -28.86
C ARG A 878 5.15 -58.68 -28.66
N LEU A 879 6.06 -57.90 -28.09
CA LEU A 879 7.26 -58.45 -27.46
C LEU A 879 6.87 -58.96 -26.08
N SER A 880 7.21 -60.23 -25.86
CA SER A 880 7.14 -60.97 -24.60
C SER A 880 8.04 -60.38 -23.52
#